data_AF-A0A4S4M9L3-F1
#
_entry.id   AF-A0A4S4M9L3-F1
#
_cell.length_a   1.000
_cell.length_b   1.000
_cell.length_c   1.000
_cell.angle_alpha   90.00
_cell.angle_beta   90.00
_cell.angle_gamma   90.00
#
_symmetry.space_group_name_H-M   'P 1'
#
loop_
_entity.id
_entity.type
_entity.pdbx_description
1 polymer ?
#
loop_
_entity_poly.entity_id
_entity_poly.type
_entity_poly.pdbx_seq_one_letter_code
_entity_poly.pdbx_strand_id
1 'polypeptide(L)'
;MTPSDLHDASRHSFNAVTTADDSEKLSEVYDIHKPVPHGTADVFEDNEDHQIQYKTLSWQFVSLLMISEIVSNGMLSLPNAVAVVGLVPSILLTVFLGIFALFTAKLLIDFKSNHPDVHNMGDAGFLIFGPVGGEILSLGTIIFAICAIGSELLSGQQALSTLSNQGLCTIFLVLIFSVATFLLALPRTLDRLSWIGLFSAAIITLAGVVAMIGAGINPTSARIVVATVPTNFYQAFLAITGPVFAYAGHFMFFILISEMRRPQDAMKAAWVLQVFATVFYAVFSVVIYVYLGSTVESPALLSLPPIWSKVTFGIALANFLFAGALYSHTAAKLVFIRFFRHSRHVYSHTFLGWFVWISLCFAVVAVAFILAIAVPIFSYLIGIAAALFASWYTYGLAGFFWLYDIYHLEGGARALKRRWIGTALAVATILAGAFICVAGTYVSIKLTPTVMPIIFIVHDQAYIWVVYASRHKFAYLRTDFLKVRKEWWPLGGRGNLGNSMLGVESGEHILITPALLCKSTPQGSYTRYQTLHTFNAARAHSLHFSMSTGLFARKISDRPPKNWAQTLNAIAYAVVFNFGCLMINASQFAFLLPLRLLPFEWAGRWYDAGIRYSKGAFGALLILMCQWFAPTRLVVTFERDDPGAFAEDEIAGLVVKDKSGKVIGLNLPHRSVLIANHQVYADWWYAWCLTYFSGTHRDVFIVLKKSLKWVPIVGWGMQFFNFIFLARSWASDRLYLVKKLAFLGHHAEQSDTPLTFILYPEGTLVSSDTKPISKKYAEKIGVHDMMHTLLPRSTGLQYSLRTLSPRIPSLQLIDVTVAYPGIPPLGYGQDYYTLRSIFFDRIPPPSIHMHIRRFDIAKEVPIGDVSKSDPNSIPNGSAQSSALEIDVPEDEKQAFDAWLRQRWVDKDRFMQRFLDTGSFSPSPNPLPPVVIPLELRHRREILDAFCFFIPAIAGWIWSKHRNFIA
;
A
#
# COMPACT_ATOMS: atom_id res chain seq x y z
N MET A 1 -23.05 -72.88 50.70
CA MET A 1 -24.01 -73.97 50.95
C MET A 1 -24.38 -74.62 49.63
N THR A 2 -24.83 -75.87 49.69
CA THR A 2 -25.26 -76.72 48.57
C THR A 2 -26.54 -76.22 47.89
N PRO A 3 -26.86 -76.72 46.68
CA PRO A 3 -27.97 -76.22 45.87
C PRO A 3 -29.32 -76.88 46.21
N SER A 4 -30.41 -76.11 46.06
CA SER A 4 -31.75 -76.62 45.80
C SER A 4 -32.56 -75.57 45.04
N ASP A 5 -33.63 -76.02 44.40
CA ASP A 5 -34.78 -75.20 43.96
C ASP A 5 -34.53 -74.20 42.82
N LEU A 6 -34.50 -74.72 41.58
CA LEU A 6 -35.69 -74.68 40.69
C LEU A 6 -35.34 -75.16 39.26
N HIS A 7 -35.38 -76.48 39.07
CA HIS A 7 -35.55 -77.10 37.76
C HIS A 7 -36.67 -78.14 37.88
N ASP A 8 -37.88 -77.76 37.45
CA ASP A 8 -38.84 -78.76 36.99
C ASP A 8 -38.55 -79.08 35.51
N ALA A 9 -38.77 -80.33 35.12
CA ALA A 9 -37.99 -80.97 34.08
C ALA A 9 -38.72 -81.13 32.75
N SER A 10 -38.00 -80.77 31.69
CA SER A 10 -38.08 -81.30 30.31
C SER A 10 -38.95 -82.54 30.07
N ARG A 11 -39.91 -82.43 29.15
CA ARG A 11 -40.32 -83.55 28.26
C ARG A 11 -40.70 -83.05 26.86
N HIS A 12 -40.11 -83.71 25.85
CA HIS A 12 -40.64 -84.13 24.54
C HIS A 12 -41.77 -83.32 23.84
N SER A 13 -41.81 -83.15 22.50
CA SER A 13 -40.89 -83.52 21.40
C SER A 13 -41.52 -83.11 20.04
N PHE A 14 -40.69 -83.04 18.99
CA PHE A 14 -41.06 -83.10 17.55
C PHE A 14 -41.81 -81.93 16.89
N ASN A 15 -41.26 -81.53 15.73
CA ASN A 15 -41.91 -81.00 14.53
C ASN A 15 -42.90 -79.83 14.63
N ALA A 16 -42.41 -78.62 14.36
CA ALA A 16 -43.20 -77.60 13.68
C ALA A 16 -42.35 -76.77 12.70
N VAL A 17 -42.96 -76.53 11.54
CA VAL A 17 -42.66 -75.64 10.42
C VAL A 17 -41.96 -74.32 10.80
N THR A 18 -40.98 -73.92 9.99
CA THR A 18 -40.41 -72.56 9.96
C THR A 18 -41.47 -71.49 9.67
N THR A 19 -41.76 -70.63 10.65
CA THR A 19 -42.49 -69.37 10.44
C THR A 19 -41.51 -68.21 10.28
N ALA A 20 -41.86 -67.21 9.44
CA ALA A 20 -40.97 -66.13 9.03
C ALA A 20 -40.57 -65.12 10.15
N ASP A 21 -41.08 -65.29 11.36
CA ASP A 21 -40.87 -64.43 12.54
C ASP A 21 -39.51 -64.70 13.23
N ASP A 22 -39.02 -65.95 13.21
CA ASP A 22 -37.74 -66.30 13.87
C ASP A 22 -36.49 -65.81 13.11
N SER A 23 -36.63 -65.44 11.83
CA SER A 23 -35.58 -64.71 11.09
C SER A 23 -35.48 -63.24 11.47
N GLU A 24 -36.48 -62.67 12.14
CA GLU A 24 -36.54 -61.23 12.47
C GLU A 24 -35.89 -60.91 13.84
N LYS A 25 -35.68 -61.91 14.70
CA LYS A 25 -35.02 -61.76 16.02
C LYS A 25 -33.53 -62.09 16.06
N LEU A 26 -32.97 -62.66 14.97
CA LEU A 26 -31.52 -62.91 14.84
C LEU A 26 -30.78 -61.81 14.06
N SER A 27 -31.50 -60.87 13.44
CA SER A 27 -30.95 -59.65 12.82
C SER A 27 -30.70 -58.52 13.82
N GLU A 28 -31.40 -58.48 14.96
CA GLU A 28 -31.30 -57.38 15.96
C GLU A 28 -29.94 -57.28 16.70
N VAL A 29 -29.02 -58.24 16.53
CA VAL A 29 -27.76 -58.32 17.30
C VAL A 29 -26.54 -57.73 16.55
N TYR A 30 -26.68 -57.33 15.28
CA TYR A 30 -25.58 -56.77 14.48
C TYR A 30 -25.92 -55.47 13.70
N ASP A 31 -26.91 -54.69 14.14
CA ASP A 31 -27.14 -53.36 13.58
C ASP A 31 -26.32 -52.28 14.33
N ILE A 32 -25.33 -51.71 13.63
CA ILE A 32 -24.41 -50.68 14.14
C ILE A 32 -24.94 -49.26 13.83
N HIS A 33 -26.20 -49.10 13.45
CA HIS A 33 -26.84 -47.79 13.18
C HIS A 33 -28.09 -47.53 14.03
N LYS A 34 -27.91 -47.36 15.35
CA LYS A 34 -28.91 -46.62 16.14
C LYS A 34 -28.72 -45.11 15.95
N PRO A 35 -29.76 -44.36 15.52
CA PRO A 35 -29.70 -42.90 15.51
C PRO A 35 -29.63 -42.36 16.95
N VAL A 36 -28.93 -41.23 17.11
CA VAL A 36 -28.81 -40.51 18.39
C VAL A 36 -30.22 -40.04 18.83
N PRO A 37 -30.57 -40.08 20.14
CA PRO A 37 -31.91 -39.74 20.60
C PRO A 37 -32.35 -38.31 20.22
N HIS A 38 -33.62 -38.15 19.83
CA HIS A 38 -34.21 -36.86 19.51
C HIS A 38 -34.05 -35.83 20.65
N GLY A 39 -33.45 -34.69 20.33
CA GLY A 39 -33.26 -33.57 21.27
C GLY A 39 -32.58 -32.34 20.68
N THR A 40 -31.87 -32.47 19.55
CA THR A 40 -31.17 -31.37 18.87
C THR A 40 -31.76 -31.13 17.48
N ALA A 41 -32.58 -30.08 17.36
CA ALA A 41 -33.20 -29.70 16.08
C ALA A 41 -32.20 -28.95 15.19
N ASP A 42 -32.17 -29.32 13.91
CA ASP A 42 -31.42 -28.61 12.87
C ASP A 42 -31.94 -27.16 12.73
N VAL A 43 -31.05 -26.19 12.54
CA VAL A 43 -31.37 -24.76 12.45
C VAL A 43 -32.32 -24.46 11.26
N PHE A 44 -32.32 -25.33 10.25
CA PHE A 44 -33.32 -25.32 9.18
C PHE A 44 -34.25 -26.54 9.30
N GLU A 45 -35.36 -26.36 10.02
CA GLU A 45 -36.50 -27.28 9.92
C GLU A 45 -37.17 -27.11 8.54
N ASP A 46 -37.16 -28.18 7.74
CA ASP A 46 -38.01 -28.30 6.56
C ASP A 46 -39.44 -28.49 7.04
N ASN A 47 -40.26 -27.45 6.88
CA ASN A 47 -41.70 -27.48 7.11
C ASN A 47 -42.38 -26.91 5.87
N GLU A 48 -43.45 -27.56 5.39
CA GLU A 48 -44.11 -27.19 4.14
C GLU A 48 -44.77 -25.79 4.22
N ASP A 49 -45.09 -25.32 5.43
CA ASP A 49 -45.61 -23.98 5.70
C ASP A 49 -44.58 -22.83 5.54
N HIS A 50 -43.28 -23.12 5.40
CA HIS A 50 -42.25 -22.10 5.27
C HIS A 50 -42.19 -21.48 3.85
N GLN A 51 -42.47 -20.18 3.75
CA GLN A 51 -42.38 -19.41 2.48
C GLN A 51 -40.96 -19.29 1.91
N ILE A 52 -39.92 -19.61 2.69
CA ILE A 52 -38.52 -19.63 2.27
C ILE A 52 -37.92 -20.96 2.72
N GLN A 53 -37.59 -21.81 1.74
CA GLN A 53 -36.95 -23.12 1.94
C GLN A 53 -35.42 -22.98 1.80
N TYR A 54 -34.66 -23.59 2.72
CA TYR A 54 -33.19 -23.42 2.80
C TYR A 54 -32.39 -24.66 2.39
N LYS A 55 -32.92 -25.88 2.55
CA LYS A 55 -32.22 -27.15 2.24
C LYS A 55 -32.28 -27.53 0.75
N THR A 56 -31.97 -26.62 -0.16
CA THR A 56 -32.21 -26.84 -1.60
C THR A 56 -31.00 -27.37 -2.38
N LEU A 57 -29.78 -27.32 -1.84
CA LEU A 57 -28.54 -27.57 -2.60
C LEU A 57 -28.19 -29.06 -2.75
N SER A 58 -27.59 -29.43 -3.87
CA SER A 58 -26.96 -30.75 -4.08
C SER A 58 -25.44 -30.66 -3.95
N TRP A 59 -24.76 -31.78 -3.71
CA TRP A 59 -23.29 -31.80 -3.58
C TRP A 59 -22.57 -31.34 -4.85
N GLN A 60 -23.16 -31.58 -6.04
CA GLN A 60 -22.63 -31.09 -7.32
C GLN A 60 -22.68 -29.56 -7.37
N PHE A 61 -23.83 -28.95 -7.02
CA PHE A 61 -23.95 -27.49 -6.98
C PHE A 61 -23.02 -26.86 -5.93
N VAL A 62 -22.88 -27.48 -4.76
CA VAL A 62 -21.90 -27.02 -3.74
C VAL A 62 -20.47 -27.09 -4.26
N SER A 63 -20.08 -28.17 -4.95
CA SER A 63 -18.72 -28.27 -5.54
C SER A 63 -18.48 -27.18 -6.59
N LEU A 64 -19.47 -26.86 -7.43
CA LEU A 64 -19.36 -25.83 -8.46
C LEU A 64 -19.34 -24.41 -7.86
N LEU A 65 -20.14 -24.15 -6.82
CA LEU A 65 -20.12 -22.89 -6.08
C LEU A 65 -18.75 -22.64 -5.44
N MET A 66 -18.18 -23.64 -4.76
CA MET A 66 -16.82 -23.54 -4.20
C MET A 66 -15.75 -23.43 -5.29
N ILE A 67 -15.88 -24.13 -6.42
CA ILE A 67 -14.94 -23.96 -7.54
C ILE A 67 -14.97 -22.53 -8.06
N SER A 68 -16.16 -21.94 -8.28
CA SER A 68 -16.27 -20.54 -8.72
C SER A 68 -15.61 -19.56 -7.76
N GLU A 69 -15.74 -19.80 -6.46
CA GLU A 69 -15.25 -18.94 -5.40
C GLU A 69 -13.73 -19.09 -5.19
N ILE A 70 -13.25 -20.29 -4.88
CA ILE A 70 -11.84 -20.54 -4.58
C ILE A 70 -10.96 -20.31 -5.83
N VAL A 71 -11.41 -20.71 -7.04
CA VAL A 71 -10.60 -20.54 -8.27
C VAL A 71 -10.41 -19.06 -8.63
N SER A 72 -11.41 -18.21 -8.39
CA SER A 72 -11.48 -16.77 -8.71
C SER A 72 -10.15 -16.00 -8.54
N ASN A 73 -9.91 -15.42 -7.37
CA ASN A 73 -8.72 -14.65 -7.07
C ASN A 73 -7.53 -15.54 -6.70
N GLY A 74 -7.79 -16.78 -6.24
CA GLY A 74 -6.76 -17.75 -5.90
C GLY A 74 -5.77 -17.96 -7.05
N MET A 75 -6.27 -18.36 -8.23
CA MET A 75 -5.42 -18.69 -9.39
C MET A 75 -4.55 -17.52 -9.86
N LEU A 76 -5.05 -16.29 -9.73
CA LEU A 76 -4.44 -15.10 -10.33
C LEU A 76 -3.14 -14.68 -9.62
N SER A 77 -2.94 -15.12 -8.39
CA SER A 77 -1.73 -14.85 -7.60
C SER A 77 -0.58 -15.84 -7.87
N LEU A 78 -0.90 -17.07 -8.25
CA LEU A 78 0.04 -18.20 -8.24
C LEU A 78 1.18 -18.09 -9.28
N PRO A 79 0.96 -17.63 -10.53
CA PRO A 79 2.05 -17.38 -11.47
C PRO A 79 3.10 -16.39 -10.96
N ASN A 80 2.70 -15.38 -10.18
CA ASN A 80 3.63 -14.45 -9.53
C ASN A 80 4.39 -15.12 -8.38
N ALA A 81 3.75 -16.01 -7.62
CA ALA A 81 4.46 -16.81 -6.60
C ALA A 81 5.57 -17.66 -7.24
N VAL A 82 5.30 -18.30 -8.39
CA VAL A 82 6.32 -19.00 -9.19
C VAL A 82 7.47 -18.08 -9.59
N ALA A 83 7.18 -16.84 -10.00
CA ALA A 83 8.20 -15.87 -10.37
C ALA A 83 9.09 -15.42 -9.19
N VAL A 84 8.59 -15.45 -7.95
CA VAL A 84 9.33 -14.99 -6.75
C VAL A 84 10.14 -16.10 -6.07
N VAL A 85 9.67 -17.36 -6.04
CA VAL A 85 10.39 -18.48 -5.39
C VAL A 85 10.97 -19.50 -6.37
N GLY A 86 10.49 -19.53 -7.61
CA GLY A 86 10.89 -20.47 -8.67
C GLY A 86 9.90 -21.62 -8.87
N LEU A 87 10.05 -22.28 -10.03
CA LEU A 87 9.12 -23.31 -10.53
C LEU A 87 8.93 -24.49 -9.58
N VAL A 88 10.02 -25.10 -9.11
CA VAL A 88 9.98 -26.31 -8.29
C VAL A 88 9.35 -26.06 -6.91
N PRO A 89 9.84 -25.11 -6.08
CA PRO A 89 9.28 -24.90 -4.75
C PRO A 89 7.84 -24.38 -4.78
N SER A 90 7.48 -23.54 -5.76
CA SER A 90 6.09 -23.05 -5.86
C SER A 90 5.10 -24.17 -6.20
N ILE A 91 5.44 -25.08 -7.12
CA ILE A 91 4.51 -26.16 -7.51
C ILE A 91 4.42 -27.24 -6.43
N LEU A 92 5.54 -27.62 -5.81
CA LEU A 92 5.53 -28.52 -4.64
C LEU A 92 4.66 -27.96 -3.51
N LEU A 93 4.77 -26.67 -3.24
CA LEU A 93 3.95 -25.99 -2.23
C LEU A 93 2.47 -25.94 -2.60
N THR A 94 2.12 -25.58 -3.84
CA THR A 94 0.71 -25.55 -4.30
C THR A 94 0.06 -26.94 -4.19
N VAL A 95 0.77 -28.01 -4.56
CA VAL A 95 0.26 -29.39 -4.43
C VAL A 95 0.16 -29.81 -2.96
N PHE A 96 1.17 -29.52 -2.14
CA PHE A 96 1.16 -29.81 -0.71
C PHE A 96 0.00 -29.10 0.01
N LEU A 97 -0.18 -27.80 -0.22
CA LEU A 97 -1.27 -27.02 0.38
C LEU A 97 -2.65 -27.51 -0.09
N GLY A 98 -2.77 -27.99 -1.33
CA GLY A 98 -4.01 -28.59 -1.82
C GLY A 98 -4.34 -29.93 -1.15
N ILE A 99 -3.35 -30.80 -0.94
CA ILE A 99 -3.51 -32.05 -0.17
C ILE A 99 -3.84 -31.73 1.30
N PHE A 100 -3.19 -30.73 1.89
CA PHE A 100 -3.43 -30.32 3.27
C PHE A 100 -4.83 -29.71 3.45
N ALA A 101 -5.28 -28.88 2.50
CA ALA A 101 -6.64 -28.34 2.45
C ALA A 101 -7.71 -29.44 2.33
N LEU A 102 -7.44 -30.53 1.58
CA LEU A 102 -8.32 -31.70 1.53
C LEU A 102 -8.43 -32.40 2.90
N PHE A 103 -7.30 -32.58 3.56
CA PHE A 103 -7.24 -33.21 4.88
C PHE A 103 -8.01 -32.38 5.91
N THR A 104 -7.81 -31.06 5.96
CA THR A 104 -8.53 -30.18 6.89
C THR A 104 -10.02 -30.05 6.53
N ALA A 105 -10.38 -30.12 5.23
CA ALA A 105 -11.77 -30.21 4.79
C ALA A 105 -12.45 -31.48 5.34
N LYS A 106 -11.77 -32.64 5.29
CA LYS A 106 -12.29 -33.89 5.88
C LYS A 106 -12.56 -33.72 7.38
N LEU A 107 -11.60 -33.17 8.14
CA LEU A 107 -11.76 -32.95 9.58
C LEU A 107 -12.94 -32.03 9.92
N LEU A 108 -13.17 -30.99 9.11
CA LEU A 108 -14.31 -30.08 9.24
C LEU A 108 -15.64 -30.78 8.92
N ILE A 109 -15.69 -31.61 7.87
CA ILE A 109 -16.89 -32.37 7.48
C ILE A 109 -17.23 -33.45 8.52
N ASP A 110 -16.23 -34.15 9.05
CA ASP A 110 -16.40 -35.10 10.14
C ASP A 110 -17.02 -34.38 11.37
N PHE A 111 -16.46 -33.23 11.76
CA PHE A 111 -16.94 -32.42 12.88
C PHE A 111 -18.38 -31.91 12.68
N LYS A 112 -18.74 -31.46 11.47
CA LYS A 112 -20.14 -31.08 11.14
C LYS A 112 -21.09 -32.26 11.23
N SER A 113 -20.63 -33.46 10.89
CA SER A 113 -21.43 -34.68 10.97
C SER A 113 -21.64 -35.13 12.42
N ASN A 114 -20.64 -34.89 13.28
CA ASN A 114 -20.71 -35.18 14.71
C ASN A 114 -21.50 -34.12 15.50
N HIS A 115 -21.53 -32.86 15.04
CA HIS A 115 -22.24 -31.73 15.67
C HIS A 115 -23.17 -31.02 14.67
N PRO A 116 -24.37 -31.59 14.37
CA PRO A 116 -25.29 -31.04 13.38
C PRO A 116 -25.68 -29.58 13.62
N ASP A 117 -25.76 -29.17 14.90
CA ASP A 117 -26.18 -27.86 15.39
C ASP A 117 -25.23 -26.71 14.95
N VAL A 118 -23.99 -27.03 14.58
CA VAL A 118 -22.95 -26.08 14.17
C VAL A 118 -23.23 -25.59 12.75
N HIS A 119 -23.85 -24.41 12.61
CA HIS A 119 -24.16 -23.82 11.30
C HIS A 119 -23.00 -22.97 10.75
N ASN A 120 -22.20 -22.35 11.62
CA ASN A 120 -21.08 -21.49 11.21
C ASN A 120 -19.84 -21.64 12.12
N MET A 121 -18.71 -21.08 11.68
CA MET A 121 -17.44 -21.12 12.42
C MET A 121 -17.54 -20.52 13.84
N GLY A 122 -18.45 -19.57 14.07
CA GLY A 122 -18.74 -19.05 15.41
C GLY A 122 -19.42 -20.06 16.33
N ASP A 123 -20.33 -20.88 15.80
CA ASP A 123 -20.96 -21.96 16.60
C ASP A 123 -19.90 -23.02 16.99
N ALA A 124 -19.00 -23.36 16.06
CA ALA A 124 -17.86 -24.24 16.34
C ALA A 124 -16.91 -23.63 17.39
N GLY A 125 -16.63 -22.33 17.28
CA GLY A 125 -15.83 -21.59 18.27
C GLY A 125 -16.47 -21.56 19.65
N PHE A 126 -17.79 -21.41 19.72
CA PHE A 126 -18.55 -21.44 20.97
C PHE A 126 -18.45 -22.83 21.63
N LEU A 127 -18.59 -23.89 20.85
CA LEU A 127 -18.53 -25.28 21.33
C LEU A 127 -17.14 -25.65 21.89
N ILE A 128 -16.06 -25.23 21.21
CA ILE A 128 -14.69 -25.66 21.54
C ILE A 128 -14.02 -24.74 22.57
N PHE A 129 -14.26 -23.43 22.50
CA PHE A 129 -13.54 -22.40 23.25
C PHE A 129 -14.46 -21.54 24.13
N GLY A 130 -15.75 -21.88 24.21
CA GLY A 130 -16.75 -21.11 24.94
C GLY A 130 -17.10 -19.77 24.27
N PRO A 131 -17.86 -18.89 24.98
CA PRO A 131 -18.43 -17.68 24.41
C PRO A 131 -17.43 -16.77 23.70
N VAL A 132 -16.25 -16.57 24.28
CA VAL A 132 -15.21 -15.68 23.72
C VAL A 132 -14.68 -16.20 22.38
N GLY A 133 -14.44 -17.50 22.25
CA GLY A 133 -13.99 -18.08 20.99
C GLY A 133 -15.07 -18.10 19.92
N GLY A 134 -16.34 -18.25 20.31
CA GLY A 134 -17.47 -18.09 19.40
C GLY A 134 -17.53 -16.70 18.79
N GLU A 135 -17.43 -15.66 19.62
CA GLU A 135 -17.38 -14.26 19.13
C GLU A 135 -16.17 -13.99 18.23
N ILE A 136 -14.98 -14.48 18.60
CA ILE A 136 -13.76 -14.31 17.79
C ILE A 136 -13.91 -14.98 16.42
N LEU A 137 -14.43 -16.21 16.34
CA LEU A 137 -14.60 -16.91 15.06
C LEU A 137 -15.78 -16.37 14.23
N SER A 138 -16.88 -15.90 14.85
CA SER A 138 -17.92 -15.16 14.13
C SER A 138 -17.36 -13.87 13.50
N LEU A 139 -16.66 -13.05 14.30
CA LEU A 139 -16.10 -11.78 13.84
C LEU A 139 -15.02 -12.00 12.76
N GLY A 140 -14.12 -12.96 12.97
CA GLY A 140 -13.09 -13.29 11.99
C GLY A 140 -13.67 -13.80 10.66
N THR A 141 -14.78 -14.53 10.69
CA THR A 141 -15.48 -14.98 9.46
C THR A 141 -16.02 -13.78 8.67
N ILE A 142 -16.63 -12.81 9.37
CA ILE A 142 -17.14 -11.58 8.74
C ILE A 142 -16.00 -10.72 8.18
N ILE A 143 -14.91 -10.53 8.94
CA ILE A 143 -13.75 -9.75 8.47
C ILE A 143 -13.07 -10.45 7.28
N PHE A 144 -12.93 -11.78 7.31
CA PHE A 144 -12.34 -12.51 6.19
C PHE A 144 -13.20 -12.39 4.92
N ALA A 145 -14.53 -12.52 5.04
CA ALA A 145 -15.45 -12.26 3.93
C ALA A 145 -15.30 -10.83 3.40
N ILE A 146 -15.19 -9.81 4.26
CA ILE A 146 -14.92 -8.41 3.85
C ILE A 146 -13.57 -8.29 3.10
N CYS A 147 -12.52 -8.99 3.53
CA CYS A 147 -11.26 -9.04 2.80
C CYS A 147 -11.40 -9.72 1.44
N ALA A 148 -12.17 -10.80 1.36
CA ALA A 148 -12.44 -11.51 0.11
C ALA A 148 -13.22 -10.61 -0.89
N ILE A 149 -14.30 -9.95 -0.44
CA ILE A 149 -15.01 -8.91 -1.22
C ILE A 149 -14.04 -7.84 -1.68
N GLY A 150 -13.20 -7.30 -0.78
CA GLY A 150 -12.20 -6.29 -1.12
C GLY A 150 -11.24 -6.73 -2.23
N SER A 151 -10.84 -8.01 -2.25
CA SER A 151 -10.01 -8.56 -3.33
C SER A 151 -10.77 -8.66 -4.65
N GLU A 152 -12.05 -9.08 -4.63
CA GLU A 152 -12.90 -9.11 -5.83
C GLU A 152 -13.22 -7.71 -6.38
N LEU A 153 -13.45 -6.72 -5.50
CA LEU A 153 -13.62 -5.32 -5.90
C LEU A 153 -12.35 -4.75 -6.57
N LEU A 154 -11.17 -5.17 -6.11
CA LEU A 154 -9.89 -4.77 -6.70
C LEU A 154 -9.63 -5.47 -8.04
N SER A 155 -9.93 -6.77 -8.16
CA SER A 155 -9.88 -7.50 -9.43
C SER A 155 -10.86 -6.94 -10.47
N GLY A 156 -12.10 -6.66 -10.07
CA GLY A 156 -13.09 -5.97 -10.89
C GLY A 156 -12.66 -4.57 -11.30
N GLN A 157 -12.05 -3.78 -10.40
CA GLN A 157 -11.44 -2.50 -10.74
C GLN A 157 -10.36 -2.64 -11.81
N GLN A 158 -9.45 -3.61 -11.66
CA GLN A 158 -8.34 -3.84 -12.58
C GLN A 158 -8.84 -4.32 -13.95
N ALA A 159 -9.87 -5.16 -13.97
CA ALA A 159 -10.58 -5.56 -15.18
C ALA A 159 -11.18 -4.35 -15.91
N LEU A 160 -12.00 -3.54 -15.23
CA LEU A 160 -12.58 -2.31 -15.80
C LEU A 160 -11.52 -1.31 -16.28
N SER A 161 -10.40 -1.18 -15.55
CA SER A 161 -9.29 -0.30 -15.93
C SER A 161 -8.59 -0.78 -17.20
N THR A 162 -8.44 -2.09 -17.36
CA THR A 162 -7.83 -2.70 -18.55
C THR A 162 -8.75 -2.58 -19.77
N LEU A 163 -10.04 -2.88 -19.60
CA LEU A 163 -11.07 -2.74 -20.64
C LEU A 163 -11.20 -1.29 -21.13
N SER A 164 -11.20 -0.32 -20.22
CA SER A 164 -11.36 1.12 -20.51
C SER A 164 -10.08 1.87 -20.91
N ASN A 165 -8.94 1.18 -21.11
CA ASN A 165 -7.62 1.82 -21.33
C ASN A 165 -7.24 2.86 -20.25
N GLN A 166 -7.54 2.59 -18.97
CA GLN A 166 -7.34 3.52 -17.85
C GLN A 166 -8.14 4.84 -18.00
N GLY A 167 -9.31 4.79 -18.66
CA GLY A 167 -10.14 5.97 -18.97
C GLY A 167 -10.70 6.72 -17.76
N LEU A 168 -10.74 6.08 -16.59
CA LEU A 168 -11.17 6.67 -15.31
C LEU A 168 -10.13 6.42 -14.21
N CYS A 169 -10.13 7.25 -13.16
CA CYS A 169 -9.33 6.98 -11.97
C CYS A 169 -9.77 5.64 -11.35
N THR A 170 -8.79 4.85 -10.88
CA THR A 170 -9.02 3.52 -10.31
C THR A 170 -10.08 3.52 -9.22
N ILE A 171 -10.15 4.57 -8.39
CA ILE A 171 -11.14 4.68 -7.30
C ILE A 171 -12.58 4.66 -7.83
N PHE A 172 -12.86 5.35 -8.94
CA PHE A 172 -14.20 5.34 -9.55
C PHE A 172 -14.55 3.97 -10.12
N LEU A 173 -13.54 3.25 -10.62
CA LEU A 173 -13.70 1.89 -11.12
C LEU A 173 -13.94 0.89 -9.99
N VAL A 174 -13.32 1.04 -8.80
CA VAL A 174 -13.74 0.28 -7.59
C VAL A 174 -15.18 0.63 -7.24
N LEU A 175 -15.56 1.92 -7.25
CA LEU A 175 -16.89 2.37 -6.82
C LEU A 175 -18.00 1.82 -7.73
N ILE A 176 -17.84 1.93 -9.06
CA ILE A 176 -18.78 1.39 -10.05
C ILE A 176 -18.96 -0.12 -9.83
N PHE A 177 -17.84 -0.85 -9.65
CA PHE A 177 -17.89 -2.28 -9.41
C PHE A 177 -18.55 -2.62 -8.06
N SER A 178 -18.29 -1.82 -7.02
CA SER A 178 -18.90 -1.99 -5.69
C SER A 178 -20.42 -1.79 -5.70
N VAL A 179 -20.92 -0.79 -6.44
CA VAL A 179 -22.37 -0.58 -6.61
C VAL A 179 -22.99 -1.79 -7.32
N ALA A 180 -22.35 -2.31 -8.37
CA ALA A 180 -22.83 -3.51 -9.04
C ALA A 180 -22.80 -4.77 -8.13
N THR A 181 -21.74 -4.95 -7.34
CA THR A 181 -21.62 -6.04 -6.36
C THR A 181 -22.71 -5.96 -5.29
N PHE A 182 -22.98 -4.77 -4.75
CA PHE A 182 -24.04 -4.54 -3.78
C PHE A 182 -25.42 -4.91 -4.33
N LEU A 183 -25.76 -4.48 -5.56
CA LEU A 183 -27.03 -4.81 -6.20
C LEU A 183 -27.21 -6.32 -6.41
N LEU A 184 -26.12 -7.02 -6.80
CA LEU A 184 -26.15 -8.47 -6.99
C LEU A 184 -26.24 -9.26 -5.66
N ALA A 185 -25.80 -8.67 -4.54
CA ALA A 185 -25.87 -9.27 -3.20
C ALA A 185 -27.25 -9.12 -2.51
N LEU A 186 -28.22 -8.42 -3.12
CA LEU A 186 -29.54 -8.19 -2.53
C LEU A 186 -30.49 -9.41 -2.40
N PRO A 187 -30.45 -10.46 -3.25
CA PRO A 187 -31.33 -11.62 -3.10
C PRO A 187 -31.08 -12.37 -1.78
N ARG A 188 -32.12 -12.63 -0.98
CA ARG A 188 -31.97 -13.26 0.35
C ARG A 188 -31.68 -14.77 0.34
N THR A 189 -31.96 -15.48 -0.76
CA THR A 189 -31.81 -16.95 -0.86
C THR A 189 -30.70 -17.36 -1.84
N LEU A 190 -29.89 -18.37 -1.48
CA LEU A 190 -28.83 -18.90 -2.35
C LEU A 190 -29.36 -19.77 -3.50
N ASP A 191 -30.60 -20.26 -3.41
CA ASP A 191 -31.22 -21.13 -4.42
C ASP A 191 -31.17 -20.53 -5.84
N ARG A 192 -31.52 -19.23 -5.98
CA ARG A 192 -31.42 -18.51 -7.26
C ARG A 192 -29.98 -18.13 -7.65
N LEU A 193 -29.02 -18.18 -6.73
CA LEU A 193 -27.60 -17.99 -7.03
C LEU A 193 -26.90 -19.29 -7.49
N SER A 194 -27.47 -20.47 -7.21
CA SER A 194 -26.85 -21.77 -7.56
C SER A 194 -26.54 -21.93 -9.06
N TRP A 195 -27.50 -21.59 -9.92
CA TRP A 195 -27.32 -21.58 -11.39
C TRP A 195 -26.32 -20.51 -11.87
N ILE A 196 -26.28 -19.36 -11.19
CA ILE A 196 -25.30 -18.29 -11.48
C ILE A 196 -23.90 -18.77 -11.11
N GLY A 197 -23.76 -19.55 -10.03
CA GLY A 197 -22.49 -20.18 -9.61
C GLY A 197 -21.93 -21.17 -10.63
N LEU A 198 -22.77 -21.99 -11.27
CA LEU A 198 -22.35 -22.85 -12.38
C LEU A 198 -21.80 -22.02 -13.56
N PHE A 199 -22.52 -20.96 -13.96
CA PHE A 199 -22.07 -20.06 -15.01
C PHE A 199 -20.74 -19.38 -14.63
N SER A 200 -20.62 -18.94 -13.38
CA SER A 200 -19.46 -18.25 -12.82
C SER A 200 -18.21 -19.16 -12.80
N ALA A 201 -18.34 -20.42 -12.37
CA ALA A 201 -17.28 -21.43 -12.44
C ALA A 201 -16.80 -21.70 -13.88
N ALA A 202 -17.73 -21.73 -14.84
CA ALA A 202 -17.40 -21.94 -16.25
C ALA A 202 -16.61 -20.76 -16.84
N ILE A 203 -17.03 -19.51 -16.59
CA ILE A 203 -16.35 -18.32 -17.14
C ILE A 203 -14.97 -18.09 -16.53
N ILE A 204 -14.75 -18.34 -15.23
CA ILE A 204 -13.40 -18.18 -14.64
C ILE A 204 -12.42 -19.24 -15.17
N THR A 205 -12.88 -20.48 -15.31
CA THR A 205 -12.11 -21.55 -15.94
C THR A 205 -11.77 -21.19 -17.39
N LEU A 206 -12.74 -20.69 -18.16
CA LEU A 206 -12.54 -20.22 -19.53
C LEU A 206 -11.54 -19.06 -19.60
N ALA A 207 -11.66 -18.06 -18.72
CA ALA A 207 -10.72 -16.94 -18.66
C ALA A 207 -9.27 -17.42 -18.40
N GLY A 208 -9.09 -18.41 -17.52
CA GLY A 208 -7.81 -19.06 -17.28
C GLY A 208 -7.24 -19.80 -18.49
N VAL A 209 -8.08 -20.56 -19.20
CA VAL A 209 -7.67 -21.26 -20.44
C VAL A 209 -7.30 -20.26 -21.53
N VAL A 210 -8.10 -19.21 -21.74
CA VAL A 210 -7.82 -18.15 -22.72
C VAL A 210 -6.55 -17.36 -22.35
N ALA A 211 -6.26 -17.17 -21.06
CA ALA A 211 -5.02 -16.56 -20.59
C ALA A 211 -3.78 -17.43 -20.89
N MET A 212 -3.89 -18.74 -20.67
CA MET A 212 -2.83 -19.69 -21.04
C MET A 212 -2.56 -19.70 -22.55
N ILE A 213 -3.61 -19.69 -23.38
CA ILE A 213 -3.51 -19.58 -24.84
C ILE A 213 -2.85 -18.25 -25.25
N GLY A 214 -3.30 -17.13 -24.67
CA GLY A 214 -2.75 -15.80 -24.95
C GLY A 214 -1.27 -15.66 -24.60
N ALA A 215 -0.84 -16.24 -23.48
CA ALA A 215 0.57 -16.33 -23.10
C ALA A 215 1.37 -17.23 -24.06
N GLY A 216 0.84 -18.41 -24.42
CA GLY A 216 1.50 -19.37 -25.32
C GLY A 216 1.70 -18.84 -26.75
N ILE A 217 0.76 -18.04 -27.26
CA ILE A 217 0.87 -17.38 -28.58
C ILE A 217 1.84 -16.18 -28.53
N ASN A 218 2.02 -15.55 -27.36
CA ASN A 218 2.82 -14.33 -27.20
C ASN A 218 3.90 -14.51 -26.11
N PRO A 219 4.84 -15.45 -26.29
CA PRO A 219 5.90 -15.69 -25.32
C PRO A 219 6.84 -14.50 -25.23
N THR A 220 7.31 -14.19 -24.02
CA THR A 220 8.30 -13.12 -23.83
C THR A 220 9.67 -13.57 -24.36
N SER A 221 10.28 -12.78 -25.25
CA SER A 221 11.50 -13.15 -25.98
C SER A 221 12.72 -13.32 -25.08
N ALA A 222 12.84 -12.51 -24.03
CA ALA A 222 13.93 -12.56 -23.05
C ALA A 222 13.51 -13.22 -21.72
N ARG A 223 12.55 -14.15 -21.75
CA ARG A 223 12.02 -14.78 -20.54
C ARG A 223 13.06 -15.64 -19.83
N ILE A 224 13.17 -15.44 -18.52
CA ILE A 224 13.99 -16.27 -17.63
C ILE A 224 13.04 -17.23 -16.90
N VAL A 225 13.21 -18.53 -17.16
CA VAL A 225 12.51 -19.62 -16.48
C VAL A 225 13.54 -20.35 -15.62
N VAL A 226 13.36 -20.33 -14.30
CA VAL A 226 14.30 -20.95 -13.35
C VAL A 226 13.60 -21.90 -12.40
N ALA A 227 14.26 -23.02 -12.11
CA ALA A 227 13.76 -24.04 -11.20
C ALA A 227 13.61 -23.51 -9.75
N THR A 228 14.53 -22.63 -9.32
CA THR A 228 14.54 -21.98 -8.01
C THR A 228 15.01 -20.53 -8.18
N VAL A 229 14.48 -19.62 -7.36
CA VAL A 229 14.92 -18.22 -7.28
C VAL A 229 15.54 -17.96 -5.91
N PRO A 230 16.79 -17.49 -5.81
CA PRO A 230 17.36 -17.07 -4.54
C PRO A 230 16.68 -15.78 -4.08
N THR A 231 15.81 -15.88 -3.07
CA THR A 231 15.02 -14.77 -2.55
C THR A 231 15.12 -14.68 -1.02
N ASN A 232 14.82 -13.51 -0.46
CA ASN A 232 14.82 -13.32 0.99
C ASN A 232 13.49 -13.79 1.62
N PHE A 233 13.53 -14.10 2.92
CA PHE A 233 12.36 -14.60 3.66
C PHE A 233 11.11 -13.73 3.48
N TYR A 234 11.24 -12.40 3.48
CA TYR A 234 10.09 -11.50 3.34
C TYR A 234 9.40 -11.67 1.98
N GLN A 235 10.16 -11.63 0.89
CA GLN A 235 9.59 -11.77 -0.46
C GLN A 235 9.07 -13.20 -0.71
N ALA A 236 9.81 -14.22 -0.25
CA ALA A 236 9.36 -15.60 -0.31
C ALA A 236 8.04 -15.80 0.44
N PHE A 237 7.94 -15.35 1.69
CA PHE A 237 6.75 -15.62 2.50
C PHE A 237 5.52 -14.85 2.00
N LEU A 238 5.70 -13.62 1.51
CA LEU A 238 4.60 -12.88 0.88
C LEU A 238 4.11 -13.61 -0.37
N ALA A 239 5.01 -14.10 -1.24
CA ALA A 239 4.62 -14.92 -2.38
C ALA A 239 3.87 -16.19 -1.97
N ILE A 240 4.31 -16.85 -0.89
CA ILE A 240 3.66 -18.04 -0.29
C ILE A 240 2.23 -17.75 0.21
N THR A 241 1.92 -16.51 0.62
CA THR A 241 0.54 -16.16 1.00
C THR A 241 -0.47 -16.26 -0.15
N GLY A 242 -0.03 -16.19 -1.42
CA GLY A 242 -0.87 -16.45 -2.59
C GLY A 242 -1.43 -17.88 -2.62
N PRO A 243 -0.57 -18.93 -2.67
CA PRO A 243 -0.97 -20.32 -2.49
C PRO A 243 -1.79 -20.61 -1.23
N VAL A 244 -1.52 -19.94 -0.11
CA VAL A 244 -2.33 -20.06 1.12
C VAL A 244 -3.74 -19.50 0.93
N PHE A 245 -3.87 -18.32 0.30
CA PHE A 245 -5.16 -17.72 -0.05
C PHE A 245 -5.93 -18.56 -1.06
N ALA A 246 -5.23 -19.17 -2.02
CA ALA A 246 -5.83 -19.90 -3.13
C ALA A 246 -6.56 -21.19 -2.73
N TYR A 247 -6.56 -21.62 -1.47
CA TYR A 247 -7.39 -22.73 -0.99
C TYR A 247 -8.34 -22.33 0.15
N ALA A 248 -8.59 -21.03 0.32
CA ALA A 248 -9.21 -20.45 1.52
C ALA A 248 -10.75 -20.49 1.57
N GLY A 249 -11.41 -21.60 1.20
CA GLY A 249 -12.88 -21.70 1.19
C GLY A 249 -13.52 -22.25 2.48
N HIS A 250 -12.75 -22.84 3.39
CA HIS A 250 -13.25 -23.63 4.54
C HIS A 250 -14.21 -22.87 5.46
N PHE A 251 -14.08 -21.54 5.56
CA PHE A 251 -14.96 -20.70 6.39
C PHE A 251 -16.45 -20.79 6.00
N MET A 252 -16.76 -21.13 4.74
CA MET A 252 -18.14 -21.31 4.26
C MET A 252 -18.66 -22.74 4.37
N PHE A 253 -17.81 -23.75 4.65
CA PHE A 253 -18.19 -25.15 4.53
C PHE A 253 -19.37 -25.51 5.45
N PHE A 254 -19.36 -25.10 6.71
CA PHE A 254 -20.48 -25.36 7.63
C PHE A 254 -21.82 -24.80 7.12
N ILE A 255 -21.81 -23.63 6.50
CA ILE A 255 -23.00 -22.95 5.96
C ILE A 255 -23.49 -23.72 4.73
N LEU A 256 -22.61 -23.97 3.76
CA LEU A 256 -22.94 -24.68 2.53
C LEU A 256 -23.44 -26.11 2.80
N ILE A 257 -22.81 -26.83 3.74
CA ILE A 257 -23.22 -28.19 4.14
C ILE A 257 -24.58 -28.18 4.84
N SER A 258 -24.91 -27.14 5.62
CA SER A 258 -26.23 -27.01 6.27
C SER A 258 -27.36 -26.71 5.28
N GLU A 259 -27.05 -26.20 4.08
CA GLU A 259 -28.02 -25.97 3.00
C GLU A 259 -28.11 -27.14 2.00
N MET A 260 -27.36 -28.23 2.21
CA MET A 260 -27.41 -29.44 1.39
C MET A 260 -28.61 -30.33 1.74
N ARG A 261 -29.31 -30.83 0.71
CA ARG A 261 -30.35 -31.88 0.83
C ARG A 261 -29.86 -33.17 1.51
N ARG A 262 -28.57 -33.49 1.34
CA ARG A 262 -27.90 -34.67 1.92
C ARG A 262 -26.49 -34.32 2.38
N PRO A 263 -26.30 -33.80 3.61
CA PRO A 263 -25.00 -33.38 4.13
C PRO A 263 -23.92 -34.47 4.06
N GLN A 264 -24.29 -35.75 4.09
CA GLN A 264 -23.38 -36.90 4.01
C GLN A 264 -22.62 -36.96 2.67
N ASP A 265 -23.14 -36.34 1.61
CA ASP A 265 -22.47 -36.23 0.32
C ASP A 265 -21.36 -35.14 0.30
N ALA A 266 -21.18 -34.34 1.36
CA ALA A 266 -20.27 -33.19 1.39
C ALA A 266 -18.81 -33.53 1.01
N MET A 267 -18.32 -34.70 1.41
CA MET A 267 -16.94 -35.11 1.07
C MET A 267 -16.75 -35.35 -0.44
N LYS A 268 -17.82 -35.71 -1.18
CA LYS A 268 -17.79 -35.81 -2.66
C LYS A 268 -17.56 -34.42 -3.28
N ALA A 269 -18.21 -33.39 -2.73
CA ALA A 269 -18.02 -32.02 -3.19
C ALA A 269 -16.61 -31.51 -2.91
N ALA A 270 -16.06 -31.79 -1.72
CA ALA A 270 -14.69 -31.41 -1.35
C ALA A 270 -13.61 -32.11 -2.21
N TRP A 271 -13.78 -33.40 -2.54
CA TRP A 271 -12.89 -34.11 -3.47
C TRP A 271 -12.89 -33.49 -4.87
N VAL A 272 -14.08 -33.22 -5.44
CA VAL A 272 -14.20 -32.62 -6.78
C VAL A 272 -13.58 -31.23 -6.83
N LEU A 273 -13.89 -30.38 -5.84
CA LEU A 273 -13.27 -29.06 -5.67
C LEU A 273 -11.74 -29.17 -5.66
N GLN A 274 -11.20 -29.98 -4.76
CA GLN A 274 -9.78 -29.90 -4.44
C GLN A 274 -8.90 -30.53 -5.53
N VAL A 275 -9.37 -31.61 -6.16
CA VAL A 275 -8.68 -32.20 -7.33
C VAL A 275 -8.69 -31.21 -8.50
N PHE A 276 -9.85 -30.61 -8.81
CA PHE A 276 -9.96 -29.63 -9.88
C PHE A 276 -9.07 -28.41 -9.64
N ALA A 277 -9.21 -27.76 -8.47
CA ALA A 277 -8.45 -26.55 -8.13
C ALA A 277 -6.94 -26.81 -8.13
N THR A 278 -6.46 -27.88 -7.49
CA THR A 278 -5.02 -28.19 -7.41
C THR A 278 -4.41 -28.43 -8.80
N VAL A 279 -5.09 -29.21 -9.65
CA VAL A 279 -4.62 -29.49 -11.02
C VAL A 279 -4.65 -28.21 -11.86
N PHE A 280 -5.75 -27.45 -11.83
CA PHE A 280 -5.90 -26.24 -12.61
C PHE A 280 -4.90 -25.15 -12.20
N TYR A 281 -4.67 -24.96 -10.90
CA TYR A 281 -3.67 -24.05 -10.37
C TYR A 281 -2.24 -24.43 -10.78
N ALA A 282 -1.87 -25.70 -10.68
CA ALA A 282 -0.54 -26.14 -11.08
C ALA A 282 -0.32 -25.89 -12.58
N VAL A 283 -1.27 -26.31 -13.43
CA VAL A 283 -1.20 -26.11 -14.90
C VAL A 283 -1.17 -24.61 -15.25
N PHE A 284 -2.08 -23.81 -14.71
CA PHE A 284 -2.14 -22.37 -14.95
C PHE A 284 -0.83 -21.66 -14.54
N SER A 285 -0.31 -21.98 -13.37
CA SER A 285 0.94 -21.39 -12.85
C SER A 285 2.15 -21.74 -13.70
N VAL A 286 2.29 -23.02 -14.08
CA VAL A 286 3.38 -23.48 -14.96
C VAL A 286 3.29 -22.82 -16.32
N VAL A 287 2.12 -22.86 -16.98
CA VAL A 287 1.96 -22.39 -18.36
C VAL A 287 2.21 -20.87 -18.45
N ILE A 288 1.59 -20.07 -17.57
CA ILE A 288 1.80 -18.62 -17.57
C ILE A 288 3.26 -18.27 -17.29
N TYR A 289 3.90 -18.92 -16.31
CA TYR A 289 5.30 -18.65 -15.97
C TYR A 289 6.28 -19.10 -17.07
N VAL A 290 6.09 -20.26 -17.70
CA VAL A 290 6.99 -20.78 -18.75
C VAL A 290 6.97 -19.89 -20.01
N TYR A 291 5.85 -19.23 -20.31
CA TYR A 291 5.74 -18.34 -21.47
C TYR A 291 6.06 -16.87 -21.17
N LEU A 292 5.79 -16.37 -19.96
CA LEU A 292 6.01 -14.95 -19.62
C LEU A 292 7.25 -14.71 -18.74
N GLY A 293 7.75 -15.71 -18.01
CA GLY A 293 8.98 -15.68 -17.22
C GLY A 293 8.86 -14.96 -15.87
N SER A 294 10.00 -14.47 -15.36
CA SER A 294 10.13 -13.82 -14.05
C SER A 294 9.45 -12.45 -13.90
N THR A 295 8.83 -11.91 -14.95
CA THR A 295 8.16 -10.59 -14.95
C THR A 295 6.63 -10.69 -14.80
N VAL A 296 6.10 -11.85 -14.40
CA VAL A 296 4.66 -12.04 -14.21
C VAL A 296 4.15 -11.24 -13.02
N GLU A 297 3.22 -10.32 -13.30
CA GLU A 297 2.52 -9.46 -12.35
C GLU A 297 1.46 -10.22 -11.53
N SER A 298 0.92 -9.57 -10.50
CA SER A 298 -0.17 -10.08 -9.66
C SER A 298 -1.33 -9.07 -9.62
N PRO A 299 -2.51 -9.36 -10.18
CA PRO A 299 -2.92 -10.61 -10.81
C PRO A 299 -2.28 -10.87 -12.19
N ALA A 300 -2.09 -12.16 -12.51
CA ALA A 300 -1.36 -12.63 -13.69
C ALA A 300 -1.88 -12.10 -15.03
N LEU A 301 -3.19 -11.81 -15.16
CA LEU A 301 -3.81 -11.30 -16.40
C LEU A 301 -3.25 -9.94 -16.85
N LEU A 302 -2.65 -9.15 -15.94
CA LEU A 302 -1.96 -7.90 -16.27
C LEU A 302 -0.65 -8.12 -17.04
N SER A 303 -0.12 -9.34 -17.04
CA SER A 303 1.12 -9.72 -17.73
C SER A 303 0.90 -10.07 -19.21
N LEU A 304 -0.37 -10.24 -19.62
CA LEU A 304 -0.73 -10.60 -20.99
C LEU A 304 -0.64 -9.38 -21.92
N PRO A 305 -0.40 -9.57 -23.23
CA PRO A 305 -0.50 -8.49 -24.21
C PRO A 305 -1.88 -7.81 -24.17
N PRO A 306 -2.00 -6.51 -24.52
CA PRO A 306 -3.20 -5.73 -24.25
C PRO A 306 -4.52 -6.31 -24.77
N ILE A 307 -4.52 -7.01 -25.91
CA ILE A 307 -5.70 -7.68 -26.46
C ILE A 307 -6.11 -8.87 -25.59
N TRP A 308 -5.17 -9.77 -25.29
CA TRP A 308 -5.41 -10.96 -24.46
C TRP A 308 -5.76 -10.60 -23.02
N SER A 309 -5.12 -9.57 -22.46
CA SER A 309 -5.46 -9.03 -21.14
C SER A 309 -6.92 -8.53 -21.11
N LYS A 310 -7.36 -7.77 -22.11
CA LYS A 310 -8.76 -7.32 -22.22
C LYS A 310 -9.76 -8.46 -22.36
N VAL A 311 -9.50 -9.44 -23.23
CA VAL A 311 -10.40 -10.57 -23.44
C VAL A 311 -10.54 -11.39 -22.15
N THR A 312 -9.43 -11.72 -21.50
CA THR A 312 -9.44 -12.53 -20.27
C THR A 312 -10.08 -11.81 -19.09
N PHE A 313 -9.77 -10.52 -18.89
CA PHE A 313 -10.45 -9.71 -17.89
C PHE A 313 -11.94 -9.51 -18.21
N GLY A 314 -12.33 -9.38 -19.48
CA GLY A 314 -13.73 -9.26 -19.89
C GLY A 314 -14.55 -10.50 -19.55
N ILE A 315 -13.99 -11.70 -19.76
CA ILE A 315 -14.62 -12.97 -19.38
C ILE A 315 -14.66 -13.12 -17.85
N ALA A 316 -13.56 -12.81 -17.15
CA ALA A 316 -13.47 -12.96 -15.69
C ALA A 316 -14.33 -11.95 -14.89
N LEU A 317 -14.65 -10.79 -15.48
CA LEU A 317 -15.37 -9.68 -14.83
C LEU A 317 -16.69 -10.14 -14.16
N ALA A 318 -17.45 -11.00 -14.83
CA ALA A 318 -18.72 -11.50 -14.29
C ALA A 318 -18.53 -12.48 -13.11
N ASN A 319 -17.41 -13.21 -13.06
CA ASN A 319 -17.09 -14.06 -11.92
C ASN A 319 -16.66 -13.23 -10.71
N PHE A 320 -15.82 -12.20 -10.88
CA PHE A 320 -15.46 -11.31 -9.78
C PHE A 320 -16.71 -10.65 -9.16
N LEU A 321 -17.70 -10.32 -9.99
CA LEU A 321 -18.95 -9.72 -9.55
C LEU A 321 -19.79 -10.70 -8.72
N PHE A 322 -19.92 -11.94 -9.20
CA PHE A 322 -20.63 -13.02 -8.50
C PHE A 322 -19.94 -13.41 -7.19
N ALA A 323 -18.62 -13.63 -7.20
CA ALA A 323 -17.84 -13.98 -6.02
C ALA A 323 -17.94 -12.89 -4.94
N GLY A 324 -17.76 -11.61 -5.33
CA GLY A 324 -17.95 -10.47 -4.43
C GLY A 324 -19.36 -10.40 -3.83
N ALA A 325 -20.40 -10.72 -4.62
CA ALA A 325 -21.77 -10.75 -4.14
C ALA A 325 -22.04 -11.92 -3.19
N LEU A 326 -21.48 -13.10 -3.46
CA LEU A 326 -21.59 -14.30 -2.61
C LEU A 326 -20.94 -14.08 -1.24
N TYR A 327 -19.73 -13.51 -1.20
CA TYR A 327 -19.07 -13.16 0.07
C TYR A 327 -19.87 -12.09 0.85
N SER A 328 -20.41 -11.08 0.16
CA SER A 328 -21.25 -10.05 0.77
C SER A 328 -22.53 -10.64 1.37
N HIS A 329 -23.15 -11.58 0.65
CA HIS A 329 -24.32 -12.32 1.12
C HIS A 329 -24.01 -13.12 2.38
N THR A 330 -22.94 -13.91 2.36
CA THR A 330 -22.49 -14.73 3.50
C THR A 330 -22.25 -13.87 4.76
N ALA A 331 -21.52 -12.75 4.62
CA ALA A 331 -21.27 -11.84 5.74
C ALA A 331 -22.56 -11.20 6.28
N ALA A 332 -23.45 -10.74 5.39
CA ALA A 332 -24.74 -10.16 5.79
C ALA A 332 -25.66 -11.21 6.44
N LYS A 333 -25.70 -12.44 5.92
CA LYS A 333 -26.51 -13.57 6.44
C LYS A 333 -26.10 -13.95 7.87
N LEU A 334 -24.80 -14.00 8.18
CA LEU A 334 -24.32 -14.28 9.53
C LEU A 334 -24.84 -13.25 10.56
N VAL A 335 -24.77 -11.96 10.23
CA VAL A 335 -25.27 -10.89 11.11
C VAL A 335 -26.80 -10.88 11.17
N PHE A 336 -27.47 -11.10 10.03
CA PHE A 336 -28.93 -11.11 9.94
C PHE A 336 -29.56 -12.25 10.76
N ILE A 337 -29.02 -13.47 10.63
CA ILE A 337 -29.46 -14.62 11.44
C ILE A 337 -29.22 -14.34 12.93
N ARG A 338 -28.09 -13.73 13.29
CA ARG A 338 -27.81 -13.39 14.70
C ARG A 338 -28.83 -12.43 15.31
N PHE A 339 -29.36 -11.47 14.56
CA PHE A 339 -30.43 -10.58 15.03
C PHE A 339 -31.83 -11.24 15.04
N PHE A 340 -32.10 -12.18 14.13
CA PHE A 340 -33.46 -12.66 13.88
C PHE A 340 -33.67 -14.18 14.02
N ARG A 341 -32.72 -14.94 14.60
CA ARG A 341 -32.72 -16.44 14.68
C ARG A 341 -34.05 -17.08 15.07
N HIS A 342 -34.84 -16.42 15.92
CA HIS A 342 -36.14 -16.89 16.41
C HIS A 342 -37.30 -15.94 16.03
N SER A 343 -37.25 -15.35 14.83
CA SER A 343 -38.21 -14.33 14.40
C SER A 343 -38.72 -14.54 12.97
N ARG A 344 -40.00 -14.19 12.73
CA ARG A 344 -40.64 -14.19 11.40
C ARG A 344 -39.89 -13.42 10.31
N HIS A 345 -38.98 -12.53 10.67
CA HIS A 345 -38.17 -11.75 9.73
C HIS A 345 -37.23 -12.62 8.86
N VAL A 346 -36.87 -13.83 9.34
CA VAL A 346 -36.09 -14.82 8.59
C VAL A 346 -36.92 -15.45 7.46
N TYR A 347 -38.15 -15.88 7.78
CA TYR A 347 -38.96 -16.71 6.88
C TYR A 347 -39.99 -15.92 6.05
N SER A 348 -40.28 -14.65 6.37
CA SER A 348 -41.31 -13.84 5.70
C SER A 348 -40.77 -12.56 5.05
N HIS A 349 -41.48 -12.07 4.03
CA HIS A 349 -41.21 -10.76 3.39
C HIS A 349 -41.76 -9.60 4.22
N THR A 350 -40.99 -9.19 5.23
CA THR A 350 -41.33 -8.06 6.12
C THR A 350 -40.50 -6.81 5.77
N PHE A 351 -41.07 -5.61 5.96
CA PHE A 351 -40.35 -4.35 5.74
C PHE A 351 -39.07 -4.25 6.59
N LEU A 352 -39.15 -4.57 7.88
CA LEU A 352 -37.99 -4.55 8.78
C LEU A 352 -36.90 -5.55 8.35
N GLY A 353 -37.29 -6.77 7.96
CA GLY A 353 -36.35 -7.79 7.48
C GLY A 353 -35.62 -7.35 6.21
N TRP A 354 -36.34 -6.76 5.24
CA TRP A 354 -35.71 -6.21 4.04
C TRP A 354 -34.85 -4.98 4.33
N PHE A 355 -35.30 -4.05 5.17
CA PHE A 355 -34.55 -2.85 5.53
C PHE A 355 -33.21 -3.18 6.19
N VAL A 356 -33.21 -4.08 7.18
CA VAL A 356 -31.99 -4.54 7.84
C VAL A 356 -31.10 -5.33 6.87
N TRP A 357 -31.67 -6.20 6.03
CA TRP A 357 -30.91 -6.94 5.02
C TRP A 357 -30.17 -6.02 4.03
N ILE A 358 -30.89 -5.07 3.42
CA ILE A 358 -30.30 -4.09 2.48
C ILE A 358 -29.22 -3.26 3.19
N SER A 359 -29.46 -2.84 4.42
CA SER A 359 -28.49 -2.07 5.23
C SER A 359 -27.22 -2.87 5.53
N LEU A 360 -27.34 -4.17 5.84
CA LEU A 360 -26.21 -5.06 6.09
C LEU A 360 -25.38 -5.29 4.81
N CYS A 361 -26.02 -5.61 3.68
CA CYS A 361 -25.31 -5.73 2.40
C CYS A 361 -24.60 -4.43 2.01
N PHE A 362 -25.24 -3.27 2.21
CA PHE A 362 -24.62 -1.97 1.96
C PHE A 362 -23.40 -1.74 2.85
N ALA A 363 -23.53 -1.96 4.17
CA ALA A 363 -22.45 -1.77 5.12
C ALA A 363 -21.24 -2.67 4.81
N VAL A 364 -21.48 -3.95 4.52
CA VAL A 364 -20.43 -4.92 4.18
C VAL A 364 -19.67 -4.51 2.92
N VAL A 365 -20.38 -4.15 1.83
CA VAL A 365 -19.73 -3.70 0.58
C VAL A 365 -19.02 -2.35 0.77
N ALA A 366 -19.58 -1.42 1.55
CA ALA A 366 -18.96 -0.13 1.82
C ALA A 366 -17.63 -0.27 2.60
N VAL A 367 -17.55 -1.17 3.59
CA VAL A 367 -16.30 -1.46 4.30
C VAL A 367 -15.29 -2.16 3.37
N ALA A 368 -15.74 -3.10 2.53
CA ALA A 368 -14.89 -3.76 1.55
C ALA A 368 -14.34 -2.79 0.48
N PHE A 369 -15.14 -1.81 0.04
CA PHE A 369 -14.74 -0.74 -0.86
C PHE A 369 -13.63 0.14 -0.24
N ILE A 370 -13.79 0.54 1.03
CA ILE A 370 -12.76 1.28 1.77
C ILE A 370 -11.47 0.45 1.86
N LEU A 371 -11.58 -0.85 2.16
CA LEU A 371 -10.43 -1.76 2.25
C LEU A 371 -9.71 -1.92 0.91
N ALA A 372 -10.45 -2.13 -0.19
CA ALA A 372 -9.90 -2.28 -1.54
C ALA A 372 -9.14 -1.03 -2.01
N ILE A 373 -9.61 0.17 -1.63
CA ILE A 373 -8.92 1.43 -1.93
C ILE A 373 -7.70 1.63 -1.01
N ALA A 374 -7.80 1.20 0.26
CA ALA A 374 -6.73 1.39 1.24
C ALA A 374 -5.54 0.43 1.03
N VAL A 375 -5.79 -0.76 0.49
CA VAL A 375 -4.75 -1.72 0.05
C VAL A 375 -4.95 -2.05 -1.45
N PRO A 376 -4.65 -1.11 -2.37
CA PRO A 376 -4.93 -1.25 -3.81
C PRO A 376 -3.85 -2.06 -4.54
N ILE A 377 -3.25 -3.04 -3.85
CA ILE A 377 -2.24 -3.97 -4.36
C ILE A 377 -2.75 -5.37 -4.05
N PHE A 378 -3.10 -6.10 -5.11
CA PHE A 378 -3.82 -7.37 -5.04
C PHE A 378 -3.12 -8.39 -4.13
N SER A 379 -1.83 -8.64 -4.38
CA SER A 379 -1.00 -9.57 -3.60
C SER A 379 -0.88 -9.19 -2.12
N TYR A 380 -0.96 -7.90 -1.77
CA TYR A 380 -0.89 -7.45 -0.38
C TYR A 380 -2.22 -7.68 0.34
N LEU A 381 -3.34 -7.39 -0.33
CA LEU A 381 -4.68 -7.57 0.24
C LEU A 381 -4.98 -9.05 0.49
N ILE A 382 -4.74 -9.93 -0.50
CA ILE A 382 -4.88 -11.38 -0.31
C ILE A 382 -3.87 -11.91 0.71
N GLY A 383 -2.67 -11.34 0.79
CA GLY A 383 -1.64 -11.80 1.73
C GLY A 383 -1.97 -11.53 3.19
N ILE A 384 -2.55 -10.36 3.48
CA ILE A 384 -3.08 -10.02 4.81
C ILE A 384 -4.24 -10.96 5.17
N ALA A 385 -5.16 -11.19 4.22
CA ALA A 385 -6.31 -12.07 4.42
C ALA A 385 -5.88 -13.53 4.67
N ALA A 386 -4.89 -14.02 3.93
CA ALA A 386 -4.31 -15.34 4.10
C ALA A 386 -3.59 -15.50 5.45
N ALA A 387 -2.79 -14.50 5.84
CA ALA A 387 -2.07 -14.52 7.10
C ALA A 387 -3.00 -14.49 8.31
N LEU A 388 -3.97 -13.58 8.35
CA LEU A 388 -4.82 -13.41 9.53
C LEU A 388 -5.95 -14.44 9.63
N PHE A 389 -6.44 -14.97 8.50
CA PHE A 389 -7.68 -15.75 8.48
C PHE A 389 -7.55 -17.12 7.80
N ALA A 390 -7.06 -17.21 6.56
CA ALA A 390 -6.97 -18.52 5.87
C ALA A 390 -6.05 -19.50 6.63
N SER A 391 -4.96 -18.98 7.20
CA SER A 391 -4.07 -19.69 8.14
C SER A 391 -4.82 -20.44 9.25
N TRP A 392 -5.91 -19.88 9.77
CA TRP A 392 -6.75 -20.48 10.79
C TRP A 392 -7.93 -21.27 10.20
N TYR A 393 -8.77 -20.64 9.37
CA TYR A 393 -10.00 -21.26 8.86
C TYR A 393 -9.76 -22.48 7.97
N THR A 394 -8.71 -22.46 7.15
CA THR A 394 -8.36 -23.59 6.26
C THR A 394 -7.32 -24.51 6.87
N TYR A 395 -6.31 -23.98 7.58
CA TYR A 395 -5.15 -24.79 7.99
C TYR A 395 -4.99 -25.02 9.49
N GLY A 396 -5.56 -24.18 10.37
CA GLY A 396 -5.33 -24.26 11.82
C GLY A 396 -6.46 -24.93 12.61
N LEU A 397 -7.70 -24.45 12.42
CA LEU A 397 -8.87 -24.84 13.23
C LEU A 397 -9.25 -26.32 13.12
N ALA A 398 -8.98 -26.94 11.96
CA ALA A 398 -9.23 -28.36 11.74
C ALA A 398 -8.53 -29.29 12.75
N GLY A 399 -7.35 -28.89 13.26
CA GLY A 399 -6.69 -29.64 14.34
C GLY A 399 -7.46 -29.58 15.66
N PHE A 400 -8.06 -28.43 15.99
CA PHE A 400 -8.92 -28.32 17.18
C PHE A 400 -10.21 -29.13 17.03
N PHE A 401 -10.82 -29.16 15.84
CA PHE A 401 -12.01 -29.98 15.56
C PHE A 401 -11.75 -31.46 15.87
N TRP A 402 -10.67 -32.04 15.34
CA TRP A 402 -10.32 -33.43 15.61
C TRP A 402 -9.97 -33.70 17.08
N LEU A 403 -9.21 -32.81 17.73
CA LEU A 403 -8.86 -32.97 19.15
C LEU A 403 -10.11 -32.91 20.05
N TYR A 404 -11.05 -32.02 19.75
CA TYR A 404 -12.31 -31.89 20.50
C TYR A 404 -13.15 -33.18 20.39
N ASP A 405 -13.35 -33.69 19.18
CA ASP A 405 -14.15 -34.90 18.94
C ASP A 405 -13.55 -36.13 19.62
N ILE A 406 -12.25 -36.38 19.46
CA ILE A 406 -11.61 -37.55 20.07
C ILE A 406 -11.59 -37.43 21.60
N TYR A 407 -11.50 -36.22 22.16
CA TYR A 407 -11.58 -36.02 23.60
C TYR A 407 -13.00 -36.27 24.13
N HIS A 408 -14.03 -35.70 23.52
CA HIS A 408 -15.39 -35.76 24.06
C HIS A 408 -16.16 -37.03 23.67
N LEU A 409 -15.92 -37.60 22.48
CA LEU A 409 -16.65 -38.75 21.95
C LEU A 409 -15.95 -40.10 22.21
N GLU A 410 -14.61 -40.15 22.26
CA GLU A 410 -13.87 -41.43 22.33
C GLU A 410 -13.22 -41.77 23.71
N GLY A 411 -13.44 -40.95 24.74
CA GLY A 411 -12.97 -41.22 26.10
C GLY A 411 -11.76 -40.41 26.57
N GLY A 412 -11.74 -39.11 26.25
CA GLY A 412 -10.86 -38.11 26.86
C GLY A 412 -9.38 -38.26 26.53
N ALA A 413 -8.53 -37.84 27.47
CA ALA A 413 -7.07 -37.86 27.32
C ALA A 413 -6.50 -39.27 27.04
N ARG A 414 -7.21 -40.35 27.38
CA ARG A 414 -6.80 -41.73 27.08
C ARG A 414 -6.98 -42.04 25.59
N ALA A 415 -8.03 -41.54 24.96
CA ALA A 415 -8.27 -41.68 23.52
C ALA A 415 -7.21 -40.95 22.69
N LEU A 416 -6.88 -39.70 23.08
CA LEU A 416 -5.82 -38.91 22.44
C LEU A 416 -4.44 -39.59 22.53
N LYS A 417 -4.11 -40.23 23.67
CA LYS A 417 -2.88 -41.02 23.83
C LYS A 417 -2.89 -42.30 22.98
N ARG A 418 -4.04 -42.99 22.88
CA ARG A 418 -4.20 -44.19 22.04
C ARG A 418 -4.05 -43.87 20.55
N ARG A 419 -4.61 -42.75 20.09
CA ARG A 419 -4.52 -42.26 18.70
C ARG A 419 -3.41 -41.22 18.52
N TRP A 420 -2.22 -41.48 19.06
CA TRP A 420 -1.10 -40.53 19.10
C TRP A 420 -0.73 -39.93 17.72
N ILE A 421 -0.84 -40.71 16.63
CA ILE A 421 -0.57 -40.22 15.26
C ILE A 421 -1.56 -39.11 14.87
N GLY A 422 -2.86 -39.33 15.08
CA GLY A 422 -3.89 -38.33 14.80
C GLY A 422 -3.73 -37.10 15.69
N THR A 423 -3.40 -37.30 16.97
CA THR A 423 -3.10 -36.21 17.91
C THR A 423 -1.90 -35.39 17.45
N ALA A 424 -0.83 -36.04 16.99
CA ALA A 424 0.35 -35.37 16.46
C ALA A 424 0.05 -34.59 15.16
N LEU A 425 -0.73 -35.16 14.24
CA LEU A 425 -1.17 -34.47 13.02
C LEU A 425 -2.07 -33.27 13.31
N ALA A 426 -3.00 -33.40 14.27
CA ALA A 426 -3.86 -32.31 14.70
C ALA A 426 -3.09 -31.17 15.37
N VAL A 427 -2.11 -31.48 16.23
CA VAL A 427 -1.20 -30.48 16.81
C VAL A 427 -0.32 -29.84 15.73
N ALA A 428 0.22 -30.61 14.77
CA ALA A 428 1.00 -30.07 13.65
C ALA A 428 0.16 -29.14 12.76
N THR A 429 -1.13 -29.46 12.57
CA THR A 429 -2.11 -28.63 11.85
C THR A 429 -2.29 -27.26 12.52
N ILE A 430 -2.49 -27.24 13.85
CA ILE A 430 -2.57 -26.01 14.65
C ILE A 430 -1.27 -25.20 14.56
N LEU A 431 -0.12 -25.85 14.69
CA LEU A 431 1.19 -25.19 14.62
C LEU A 431 1.49 -24.62 13.23
N ALA A 432 1.07 -25.29 12.15
CA ALA A 432 1.18 -24.79 10.78
C ALA A 432 0.34 -23.52 10.59
N GLY A 433 -0.93 -23.52 11.04
CA GLY A 433 -1.79 -22.34 11.02
C GLY A 433 -1.19 -21.16 11.80
N ALA A 434 -0.71 -21.42 13.03
CA ALA A 434 -0.04 -20.42 13.86
C ALA A 434 1.23 -19.85 13.20
N PHE A 435 2.06 -20.70 12.59
CA PHE A 435 3.26 -20.28 11.87
C PHE A 435 2.92 -19.41 10.65
N ILE A 436 1.97 -19.84 9.80
CA ILE A 436 1.53 -19.06 8.64
C ILE A 436 0.97 -17.70 9.07
N CYS A 437 0.23 -17.67 10.18
CA CYS A 437 -0.30 -16.44 10.75
C CYS A 437 0.81 -15.48 11.20
N VAL A 438 1.71 -15.92 12.07
CA VAL A 438 2.78 -15.08 12.62
C VAL A 438 3.76 -14.61 11.54
N ALA A 439 4.23 -15.52 10.70
CA ALA A 439 5.17 -15.20 9.63
C ALA A 439 4.52 -14.30 8.55
N GLY A 440 3.30 -14.62 8.13
CA GLY A 440 2.54 -13.83 7.15
C GLY A 440 2.29 -12.40 7.65
N THR A 441 1.79 -12.27 8.88
CA THR A 441 1.50 -10.96 9.49
C THR A 441 2.77 -10.13 9.65
N TYR A 442 3.87 -10.72 10.14
CA TYR A 442 5.16 -10.05 10.25
C TYR A 442 5.67 -9.53 8.90
N VAL A 443 5.54 -10.34 7.85
CA VAL A 443 5.99 -10.00 6.50
C VAL A 443 5.09 -8.95 5.84
N SER A 444 3.76 -9.04 5.97
CA SER A 444 2.82 -7.99 5.53
C SER A 444 3.12 -6.66 6.21
N ILE A 445 3.36 -6.64 7.52
CA ILE A 445 3.75 -5.41 8.25
C ILE A 445 5.07 -4.82 7.73
N LYS A 446 6.04 -5.67 7.35
CA LYS A 446 7.35 -5.22 6.85
C LYS A 446 7.35 -4.81 5.37
N LEU A 447 6.48 -5.37 4.53
CA LEU A 447 6.45 -5.11 3.08
C LEU A 447 5.32 -4.19 2.62
N THR A 448 4.26 -4.00 3.40
CA THR A 448 3.09 -3.20 3.01
C THR A 448 3.11 -1.80 3.65
N PRO A 449 3.68 -0.77 2.99
CA PRO A 449 3.69 0.61 3.50
C PRO A 449 2.29 1.25 3.60
N THR A 450 1.24 0.61 3.06
CA THR A 450 -0.14 1.09 3.04
C THR A 450 -1.02 0.60 4.21
N VAL A 451 -0.60 -0.40 4.99
CA VAL A 451 -1.31 -0.79 6.23
C VAL A 451 -0.83 0.01 7.45
N MET A 452 0.44 0.46 7.44
CA MET A 452 0.97 1.36 8.47
C MET A 452 0.05 2.56 8.76
N PRO A 453 -0.49 3.31 7.78
CA PRO A 453 -1.40 4.42 8.05
C PRO A 453 -2.73 4.04 8.72
N ILE A 454 -3.21 2.81 8.54
CA ILE A 454 -4.58 2.42 8.94
C ILE A 454 -4.63 2.08 10.44
N ILE A 455 -3.62 1.39 10.96
CA ILE A 455 -3.52 1.02 12.38
C ILE A 455 -2.56 1.95 13.15
N PHE A 456 -1.55 2.53 12.48
CA PHE A 456 -0.47 3.28 13.13
C PHE A 456 -0.48 4.80 12.89
N ILE A 457 -1.64 5.42 12.66
CA ILE A 457 -1.82 6.84 13.00
C ILE A 457 -1.62 7.08 14.51
N VAL A 458 -1.73 6.06 15.36
CA VAL A 458 -1.53 6.18 16.82
C VAL A 458 -0.12 5.72 17.27
N HIS A 459 0.50 4.71 16.64
CA HIS A 459 1.63 3.99 17.26
C HIS A 459 2.87 3.69 16.37
N ASP A 460 3.54 4.77 15.97
CA ASP A 460 5.01 4.89 15.92
C ASP A 460 5.83 4.46 14.68
N GLN A 461 6.75 5.36 14.31
CA GLN A 461 7.89 5.10 13.40
C GLN A 461 9.06 4.40 14.12
N ALA A 462 8.80 3.68 15.22
CA ALA A 462 9.82 2.98 16.00
C ALA A 462 10.34 1.68 15.31
N TYR A 463 9.65 1.18 14.27
CA TYR A 463 9.94 -0.11 13.66
C TYR A 463 11.13 -0.15 12.67
N ILE A 464 11.84 0.96 12.49
CA ILE A 464 13.15 0.99 11.83
C ILE A 464 14.27 0.52 12.79
N TRP A 465 14.12 0.72 14.11
CA TRP A 465 15.23 0.56 15.06
C TRP A 465 15.45 -0.84 15.64
N VAL A 466 14.42 -1.70 15.72
CA VAL A 466 14.56 -3.02 16.39
C VAL A 466 15.11 -4.12 15.49
N VAL A 467 14.99 -4.02 14.16
CA VAL A 467 15.44 -5.08 13.22
C VAL A 467 16.87 -4.86 12.69
N TYR A 468 17.46 -3.67 12.86
CA TYR A 468 18.86 -3.42 12.50
C TYR A 468 19.87 -3.75 13.62
N ALA A 469 19.39 -4.01 14.85
CA ALA A 469 20.22 -4.15 16.05
C ALA A 469 20.51 -5.61 16.47
N SER A 470 19.98 -6.62 15.79
CA SER A 470 20.15 -8.03 16.18
C SER A 470 20.81 -8.89 15.10
N ARG A 471 22.13 -9.08 15.27
CA ARG A 471 23.02 -10.10 14.65
C ARG A 471 23.59 -9.81 13.25
N HIS A 472 24.67 -9.01 13.25
CA HIS A 472 25.85 -9.38 12.46
C HIS A 472 26.39 -10.74 12.94
N LYS A 473 26.60 -11.69 12.01
CA LYS A 473 27.76 -12.62 11.94
C LYS A 473 27.51 -13.67 10.86
N PHE A 474 28.03 -13.46 9.65
CA PHE A 474 28.73 -14.47 8.85
C PHE A 474 29.54 -13.75 7.77
N ALA A 475 30.84 -14.08 7.69
CA ALA A 475 31.73 -13.70 6.59
C ALA A 475 31.88 -14.90 5.63
N TYR A 476 32.66 -14.74 4.54
CA TYR A 476 32.86 -15.67 3.40
C TYR A 476 31.68 -15.69 2.39
N LEU A 477 31.85 -15.58 1.06
CA LEU A 477 32.99 -15.25 0.14
C LEU A 477 32.43 -14.30 -0.94
N ARG A 478 33.09 -13.26 -1.48
CA ARG A 478 34.38 -13.16 -2.19
C ARG A 478 34.53 -13.98 -3.49
N THR A 479 33.55 -13.90 -4.39
CA THR A 479 33.74 -14.00 -5.86
C THR A 479 32.71 -13.13 -6.58
N ASP A 480 33.03 -12.69 -7.81
CA ASP A 480 32.27 -11.83 -8.77
C ASP A 480 32.63 -10.34 -8.89
N PHE A 481 33.60 -9.87 -8.11
CA PHE A 481 34.46 -8.76 -8.55
C PHE A 481 35.44 -9.25 -9.65
N LEU A 482 34.93 -9.65 -10.83
CA LEU A 482 35.72 -9.87 -12.06
C LEU A 482 34.93 -10.08 -13.38
N LYS A 483 33.60 -9.94 -13.41
CA LYS A 483 32.79 -10.33 -14.60
C LYS A 483 31.92 -9.25 -15.27
N VAL A 484 32.29 -7.97 -15.17
CA VAL A 484 31.74 -6.88 -16.04
C VAL A 484 32.86 -5.91 -16.45
N ARG A 485 33.87 -6.39 -17.21
CA ARG A 485 34.91 -5.53 -17.83
C ARG A 485 35.37 -5.99 -19.21
N LYS A 486 34.49 -6.66 -19.97
CA LYS A 486 34.69 -7.03 -21.38
C LYS A 486 33.37 -7.08 -22.14
N GLU A 487 32.90 -5.90 -22.51
CA GLU A 487 32.09 -5.59 -23.70
C GLU A 487 32.05 -4.05 -23.77
N TRP A 488 31.99 -3.46 -24.97
CA TRP A 488 32.23 -2.03 -25.27
C TRP A 488 33.68 -1.52 -25.27
N TRP A 489 34.59 -2.18 -26.02
CA TRP A 489 35.52 -1.50 -26.94
C TRP A 489 36.12 -2.49 -27.96
N PRO A 490 36.25 -2.15 -29.26
CA PRO A 490 36.79 -3.07 -30.27
C PRO A 490 38.32 -3.21 -30.27
N LEU A 491 38.74 -4.46 -30.49
CA LEU A 491 40.01 -5.01 -31.00
C LEU A 491 41.22 -4.08 -31.27
N GLY A 492 42.40 -4.47 -30.75
CA GLY A 492 43.70 -4.15 -31.38
C GLY A 492 44.94 -4.19 -30.46
N GLY A 493 45.81 -5.19 -30.62
CA GLY A 493 47.17 -5.22 -30.03
C GLY A 493 47.49 -6.48 -29.20
N ARG A 494 48.60 -7.17 -29.52
CA ARG A 494 49.03 -8.42 -28.86
C ARG A 494 50.22 -8.21 -27.91
N GLY A 495 50.30 -9.09 -26.91
CA GLY A 495 51.54 -9.55 -26.25
C GLY A 495 51.77 -9.01 -24.84
N ASN A 496 52.35 -9.75 -23.89
CA ASN A 496 52.63 -11.18 -23.72
C ASN A 496 53.22 -11.34 -22.29
N LEU A 497 53.11 -12.55 -21.69
CA LEU A 497 53.96 -13.06 -20.58
C LEU A 497 53.87 -12.48 -19.14
N GLY A 498 53.85 -13.40 -18.14
CA GLY A 498 54.55 -13.20 -16.85
C GLY A 498 53.81 -13.62 -15.56
N ASN A 499 54.02 -14.85 -15.05
CA ASN A 499 53.48 -15.36 -13.77
C ASN A 499 54.36 -15.04 -12.53
N SER A 500 53.74 -14.90 -11.34
CA SER A 500 54.08 -15.54 -10.03
C SER A 500 53.28 -14.83 -8.88
N MET A 501 52.57 -15.46 -7.92
CA MET A 501 52.88 -16.49 -6.88
C MET A 501 53.99 -16.06 -5.90
N LEU A 502 53.91 -16.10 -4.55
CA LEU A 502 52.90 -16.46 -3.51
C LEU A 502 52.94 -15.38 -2.37
N GLY A 503 52.22 -15.41 -1.22
CA GLY A 503 51.42 -16.47 -0.57
C GLY A 503 50.43 -15.98 0.51
N VAL A 504 50.37 -16.67 1.67
CA VAL A 504 49.31 -16.67 2.70
C VAL A 504 49.90 -16.96 4.11
N GLU A 505 49.32 -16.38 5.17
CA GLU A 505 48.99 -16.91 6.54
C GLU A 505 49.06 -15.77 7.59
N SER A 506 47.98 -15.48 8.35
CA SER A 506 47.56 -16.05 9.67
C SER A 506 48.52 -15.66 10.82
N GLY A 507 48.09 -15.21 12.02
CA GLY A 507 46.77 -14.92 12.59
C GLY A 507 46.88 -14.35 14.04
N GLU A 508 45.74 -14.24 14.74
CA GLU A 508 45.57 -13.98 16.20
C GLU A 508 45.66 -12.55 16.79
N HIS A 509 45.07 -12.42 17.99
CA HIS A 509 44.67 -11.21 18.70
C HIS A 509 45.56 -10.94 19.93
N ILE A 510 45.58 -9.69 20.45
CA ILE A 510 45.23 -9.31 21.85
C ILE A 510 45.39 -7.78 22.06
N LEU A 511 44.70 -7.25 23.07
CA LEU A 511 44.67 -5.83 23.47
C LEU A 511 45.99 -5.36 24.12
N ILE A 512 46.24 -4.04 24.11
CA ILE A 512 46.55 -3.16 25.27
C ILE A 512 47.28 -1.88 24.81
N THR A 513 46.81 -0.72 25.29
CA THR A 513 47.43 0.62 25.21
C THR A 513 48.31 0.90 26.45
N PRO A 514 49.01 2.04 26.57
CA PRO A 514 49.83 2.80 25.61
C PRO A 514 51.23 3.15 26.18
N ALA A 515 52.27 3.37 25.35
CA ALA A 515 53.50 4.03 25.84
C ALA A 515 54.32 4.75 24.75
N LEU A 516 54.81 5.93 25.13
CA LEU A 516 55.75 6.78 24.41
C LEU A 516 57.06 6.09 24.00
N LEU A 517 57.64 6.52 22.87
CA LEU A 517 59.08 6.77 22.80
C LEU A 517 59.41 7.83 21.74
N CYS A 518 60.14 8.87 22.16
CA CYS A 518 60.55 9.98 21.32
C CYS A 518 61.96 9.73 20.75
N LYS A 519 62.19 10.02 19.46
CA LYS A 519 63.53 10.30 18.92
C LYS A 519 63.45 11.26 17.73
N SER A 520 64.17 12.37 17.86
CA SER A 520 64.48 13.39 16.84
C SER A 520 65.44 12.82 15.77
N THR A 521 65.59 13.29 14.52
CA THR A 521 65.75 14.63 13.86
C THR A 521 65.80 14.39 12.32
N PRO A 522 65.99 15.38 11.40
CA PRO A 522 65.25 16.64 11.18
C PRO A 522 64.91 16.94 9.68
N GLN A 523 64.05 17.97 9.46
CA GLN A 523 63.95 18.85 8.27
C GLN A 523 63.58 18.31 6.87
N GLY A 524 62.48 18.85 6.31
CA GLY A 524 62.00 18.60 4.94
C GLY A 524 60.73 19.38 4.49
N SER A 525 60.53 20.59 5.03
CA SER A 525 59.63 21.67 4.52
C SER A 525 58.31 21.32 3.79
N TYR A 526 57.19 21.18 4.51
CA TYR A 526 55.83 21.54 4.04
C TYR A 526 54.86 21.75 5.22
N THR A 527 54.74 22.97 5.77
CA THR A 527 53.55 23.39 6.55
C THR A 527 53.52 24.89 6.85
N ARG A 528 52.51 25.60 6.35
CA ARG A 528 51.95 26.83 6.94
C ARG A 528 50.47 26.86 6.59
N TYR A 529 49.62 27.42 7.47
CA TYR A 529 48.15 27.39 7.43
C TYR A 529 47.42 26.11 7.89
N GLN A 530 47.74 25.55 9.07
CA GLN A 530 46.72 24.79 9.84
C GLN A 530 46.91 24.61 11.36
N THR A 531 47.54 25.55 12.08
CA THR A 531 47.74 25.38 13.55
C THR A 531 47.77 26.67 14.39
N LEU A 532 46.74 27.53 14.30
CA LEU A 532 46.62 28.68 15.23
C LEU A 532 45.19 29.12 15.62
N HIS A 533 44.13 28.43 15.15
CA HIS A 533 42.74 28.75 15.53
C HIS A 533 42.12 27.81 16.59
N THR A 534 42.76 26.68 16.92
CA THR A 534 42.16 25.62 17.74
C THR A 534 42.15 25.87 19.25
N PHE A 535 42.91 26.84 19.78
CA PHE A 535 42.96 27.10 21.24
C PHE A 535 42.12 28.30 21.73
N ASN A 536 41.85 29.30 20.89
CA ASN A 536 40.96 30.41 21.25
C ASN A 536 39.48 30.14 20.90
N ALA A 537 39.21 29.21 19.97
CA ALA A 537 37.84 28.80 19.65
C ALA A 537 37.11 28.21 20.86
N ALA A 538 37.78 27.39 21.69
CA ALA A 538 37.15 26.70 22.82
C ALA A 538 36.55 27.64 23.89
N ARG A 539 37.12 28.84 24.08
CA ARG A 539 36.63 29.82 25.08
C ARG A 539 35.62 30.82 24.51
N ALA A 540 35.63 31.05 23.20
CA ALA A 540 34.58 31.81 22.51
C ALA A 540 33.31 30.98 22.27
N HIS A 541 33.46 29.67 21.99
CA HIS A 541 32.34 28.73 21.83
C HIS A 541 31.44 28.65 23.08
N SER A 542 31.97 28.88 24.29
CA SER A 542 31.15 28.81 25.51
C SER A 542 30.21 30.01 25.72
N LEU A 543 30.39 31.11 24.99
CA LEU A 543 29.58 32.34 25.17
C LEU A 543 28.50 32.53 24.09
N HIS A 544 28.68 31.98 22.88
CA HIS A 544 27.65 32.05 21.83
C HIS A 544 26.72 30.83 21.73
N PHE A 545 27.06 29.69 22.34
CA PHE A 545 26.17 28.51 22.35
C PHE A 545 25.01 28.60 23.36
N SER A 546 24.75 29.79 23.93
CA SER A 546 23.66 30.04 24.89
C SER A 546 22.27 30.20 24.22
N MET A 547 22.08 29.73 22.99
CA MET A 547 20.80 29.79 22.26
C MET A 547 20.34 28.44 21.70
N SER A 548 19.98 27.49 22.58
CA SER A 548 18.68 26.80 22.54
C SER A 548 18.58 25.65 23.55
N THR A 549 18.07 25.93 24.75
CA THR A 549 17.72 24.91 25.75
C THR A 549 16.40 24.17 25.44
N GLY A 550 15.75 24.48 24.32
CA GLY A 550 14.44 23.97 23.92
C GLY A 550 14.48 22.53 23.37
N LEU A 551 13.35 21.82 23.50
CA LEU A 551 13.22 20.42 23.07
C LEU A 551 13.45 20.21 21.56
N PHE A 552 13.21 21.23 20.73
CA PHE A 552 13.42 21.17 19.28
C PHE A 552 14.89 20.91 18.90
N ALA A 553 15.84 21.41 19.69
CA ALA A 553 17.29 21.24 19.47
C ALA A 553 17.84 19.91 20.04
N ARG A 554 16.98 19.06 20.62
CA ARG A 554 17.33 17.70 21.03
C ARG A 554 16.82 16.70 20.01
N LYS A 555 17.58 15.61 19.77
CA LYS A 555 17.10 14.48 18.99
C LYS A 555 15.84 13.90 19.64
N ILE A 556 14.94 13.35 18.82
CA ILE A 556 13.68 12.77 19.27
C ILE A 556 13.92 11.61 20.27
N SER A 557 15.01 10.87 20.13
CA SER A 557 15.47 9.84 21.08
C SER A 557 15.80 10.36 22.48
N ASP A 558 16.22 11.62 22.59
CA ASP A 558 16.82 12.21 23.79
C ASP A 558 15.85 13.17 24.51
N ARG A 559 14.57 13.16 24.08
CA ARG A 559 13.49 13.96 24.66
C ARG A 559 12.82 13.22 25.83
N PRO A 560 12.21 13.95 26.78
CA PRO A 560 11.42 13.35 27.85
C PRO A 560 10.31 12.42 27.30
N PRO A 561 9.91 11.39 28.05
CA PRO A 561 8.81 10.51 27.67
C PRO A 561 7.50 11.30 27.47
N LYS A 562 6.68 10.84 26.51
CA LYS A 562 5.47 11.53 26.09
C LYS A 562 4.42 11.56 27.20
N ASN A 563 3.75 12.70 27.35
CA ASN A 563 2.67 12.87 28.32
C ASN A 563 1.27 12.72 27.68
N TRP A 564 0.24 12.58 28.51
CA TRP A 564 -1.15 12.45 28.04
C TRP A 564 -1.65 13.64 27.21
N ALA A 565 -1.16 14.86 27.47
CA ALA A 565 -1.53 16.03 26.67
C ALA A 565 -1.00 15.94 25.24
N GLN A 566 0.19 15.38 25.01
CA GLN A 566 0.72 15.09 23.67
C GLN A 566 -0.08 14.00 22.98
N THR A 567 -0.51 12.95 23.70
CA THR A 567 -1.41 11.92 23.14
C THR A 567 -2.76 12.51 22.73
N LEU A 568 -3.36 13.36 23.56
CA LEU A 568 -4.61 14.06 23.22
C LEU A 568 -4.43 15.03 22.05
N ASN A 569 -3.32 15.77 21.99
CA ASN A 569 -2.97 16.65 20.88
C ASN A 569 -2.77 15.86 19.57
N ALA A 570 -2.13 14.68 19.63
CA ALA A 570 -2.00 13.76 18.50
C ALA A 570 -3.35 13.27 17.97
N ILE A 571 -4.26 12.88 18.87
CA ILE A 571 -5.63 12.48 18.51
C ILE A 571 -6.38 13.66 17.89
N ALA A 572 -6.32 14.85 18.52
CA ALA A 572 -6.97 16.05 18.01
C ALA A 572 -6.45 16.47 16.62
N TYR A 573 -5.13 16.46 16.41
CA TYR A 573 -4.54 16.69 15.08
C TYR A 573 -5.03 15.64 14.08
N ALA A 574 -4.97 14.35 14.43
CA ALA A 574 -5.36 13.27 13.54
C ALA A 574 -6.83 13.38 13.14
N VAL A 575 -7.73 13.69 14.08
CA VAL A 575 -9.16 13.94 13.81
C VAL A 575 -9.33 15.16 12.90
N VAL A 576 -8.77 16.32 13.26
CA VAL A 576 -9.00 17.57 12.53
C VAL A 576 -8.38 17.54 11.12
N PHE A 577 -7.14 17.07 10.97
CA PHE A 577 -6.48 17.00 9.68
C PHE A 577 -7.15 15.99 8.73
N ASN A 578 -7.46 14.78 9.22
CA ASN A 578 -8.16 13.79 8.39
C ASN A 578 -9.61 14.23 8.11
N PHE A 579 -10.29 14.91 9.02
CA PHE A 579 -11.61 15.49 8.74
C PHE A 579 -11.55 16.54 7.62
N GLY A 580 -10.57 17.46 7.65
CA GLY A 580 -10.33 18.41 6.56
C GLY A 580 -10.06 17.71 5.23
N CYS A 581 -9.17 16.71 5.23
CA CYS A 581 -8.88 15.93 4.03
C CYS A 581 -10.10 15.11 3.55
N LEU A 582 -10.93 14.58 4.46
CA LEU A 582 -12.17 13.87 4.13
C LEU A 582 -13.22 14.81 3.55
N MET A 583 -13.37 16.03 4.05
CA MET A 583 -14.28 17.03 3.46
C MET A 583 -13.80 17.50 2.08
N ILE A 584 -12.49 17.70 1.89
CA ILE A 584 -11.88 18.00 0.58
C ILE A 584 -12.06 16.83 -0.42
N ASN A 585 -11.96 15.58 0.04
CA ASN A 585 -12.25 14.42 -0.81
C ASN A 585 -13.74 14.26 -1.08
N ALA A 586 -14.61 14.36 -0.07
CA ALA A 586 -16.07 14.32 -0.25
C ALA A 586 -16.54 15.41 -1.22
N SER A 587 -15.90 16.58 -1.16
CA SER A 587 -16.03 17.65 -2.16
C SER A 587 -15.76 17.17 -3.58
N GLN A 588 -14.63 16.52 -3.80
CA GLN A 588 -14.20 16.01 -5.09
C GLN A 588 -15.08 14.85 -5.59
N PHE A 589 -15.46 13.92 -4.71
CA PHE A 589 -16.25 12.73 -5.06
C PHE A 589 -17.75 13.01 -5.25
N ALA A 590 -18.38 13.81 -4.37
CA ALA A 590 -19.83 14.00 -4.40
C ALA A 590 -20.29 15.08 -5.39
N PHE A 591 -19.49 16.13 -5.62
CA PHE A 591 -19.91 17.28 -6.42
C PHE A 591 -19.08 17.48 -7.69
N LEU A 592 -17.76 17.31 -7.63
CA LEU A 592 -16.90 17.59 -8.79
C LEU A 592 -16.88 16.41 -9.77
N LEU A 593 -16.74 15.17 -9.28
CA LEU A 593 -16.72 13.97 -10.13
C LEU A 593 -17.94 13.86 -11.07
N PRO A 594 -19.20 14.05 -10.63
CA PRO A 594 -20.34 14.01 -11.54
C PRO A 594 -20.21 14.98 -12.71
N LEU A 595 -19.68 16.20 -12.48
CA LEU A 595 -19.44 17.19 -13.54
C LEU A 595 -18.40 16.71 -14.56
N ARG A 596 -17.42 15.90 -14.15
CA ARG A 596 -16.42 15.33 -15.08
C ARG A 596 -16.97 14.21 -15.97
N LEU A 597 -18.08 13.58 -15.58
CA LEU A 597 -18.74 12.53 -16.36
C LEU A 597 -19.74 13.09 -17.39
N LEU A 598 -20.16 14.36 -17.25
CA LEU A 598 -21.03 15.02 -18.20
C LEU A 598 -20.24 15.43 -19.46
N PRO A 599 -20.79 15.23 -20.68
CA PRO A 599 -20.09 15.51 -21.94
C PRO A 599 -20.05 17.01 -22.31
N PHE A 600 -20.42 17.91 -21.40
CA PHE A 600 -20.56 19.34 -21.67
C PHE A 600 -19.32 20.14 -21.26
N GLU A 601 -18.85 21.04 -22.11
CA GLU A 601 -17.68 21.89 -21.80
C GLU A 601 -17.83 22.71 -20.51
N TRP A 602 -19.05 23.21 -20.23
CA TRP A 602 -19.30 23.96 -19.00
C TRP A 602 -19.02 23.09 -17.78
N ALA A 603 -19.41 21.81 -17.80
CA ALA A 603 -19.19 20.88 -16.69
C ALA A 603 -17.70 20.61 -16.49
N GLY A 604 -16.93 20.51 -17.58
CA GLY A 604 -15.46 20.47 -17.55
C GLY A 604 -14.84 21.71 -16.90
N ARG A 605 -15.22 22.92 -17.32
CA ARG A 605 -14.72 24.18 -16.72
C ARG A 605 -15.04 24.29 -15.23
N TRP A 606 -16.23 23.86 -14.82
CA TRP A 606 -16.63 23.85 -13.41
C TRP A 606 -15.90 22.78 -12.59
N TYR A 607 -15.63 21.60 -13.16
CA TYR A 607 -14.76 20.59 -12.56
C TYR A 607 -13.36 21.16 -12.30
N ASP A 608 -12.70 21.73 -13.30
CA ASP A 608 -11.34 22.26 -13.15
C ASP A 608 -11.29 23.42 -12.12
N ALA A 609 -12.26 24.33 -12.14
CA ALA A 609 -12.40 25.39 -11.15
C ALA A 609 -12.62 24.84 -9.72
N GLY A 610 -13.43 23.79 -9.57
CA GLY A 610 -13.67 23.12 -8.29
C GLY A 610 -12.44 22.38 -7.79
N ILE A 611 -11.68 21.72 -8.66
CA ILE A 611 -10.41 21.06 -8.32
C ILE A 611 -9.41 22.12 -7.83
N ARG A 612 -9.29 23.25 -8.54
CA ARG A 612 -8.48 24.40 -8.12
C ARG A 612 -8.90 24.97 -6.77
N TYR A 613 -10.21 25.11 -6.51
CA TYR A 613 -10.72 25.51 -5.19
C TYR A 613 -10.32 24.50 -4.11
N SER A 614 -10.55 23.20 -4.34
CA SER A 614 -10.20 22.14 -3.37
C SER A 614 -8.69 22.04 -3.09
N LYS A 615 -7.84 22.37 -4.08
CA LYS A 615 -6.38 22.50 -3.90
C LYS A 615 -6.04 23.72 -3.03
N GLY A 616 -6.75 24.82 -3.23
CA GLY A 616 -6.68 26.01 -2.36
C GLY A 616 -7.09 25.73 -0.92
N ALA A 617 -8.19 25.02 -0.72
CA ALA A 617 -8.67 24.55 0.58
C ALA A 617 -7.60 23.69 1.28
N PHE A 618 -6.96 22.75 0.57
CA PHE A 618 -5.87 21.98 1.14
C PHE A 618 -4.67 22.86 1.54
N GLY A 619 -4.27 23.82 0.70
CA GLY A 619 -3.22 24.79 1.06
C GLY A 619 -3.55 25.60 2.32
N ALA A 620 -4.81 26.03 2.49
CA ALA A 620 -5.29 26.67 3.70
C ALA A 620 -5.30 25.70 4.91
N LEU A 621 -5.67 24.43 4.72
CA LEU A 621 -5.60 23.39 5.76
C LEU A 621 -4.16 23.17 6.25
N LEU A 622 -3.16 23.19 5.36
CA LEU A 622 -1.74 23.08 5.75
C LEU A 622 -1.30 24.24 6.65
N ILE A 623 -1.72 25.47 6.33
CA ILE A 623 -1.48 26.66 7.16
C ILE A 623 -2.22 26.55 8.51
N LEU A 624 -3.49 26.15 8.49
CA LEU A 624 -4.31 26.01 9.69
C LEU A 624 -3.74 24.97 10.68
N MET A 625 -3.19 23.88 10.17
CA MET A 625 -2.55 22.86 10.98
C MET A 625 -1.24 23.35 11.62
N CYS A 626 -0.44 24.15 10.90
CA CYS A 626 0.66 24.88 11.52
C CYS A 626 0.14 25.82 12.61
N GLN A 627 -0.85 26.67 12.31
CA GLN A 627 -1.41 27.64 13.24
C GLN A 627 -1.96 27.03 14.55
N TRP A 628 -2.61 25.86 14.48
CA TRP A 628 -3.26 25.23 15.65
C TRP A 628 -2.38 24.24 16.40
N PHE A 629 -1.63 23.40 15.69
CA PHE A 629 -0.93 22.24 16.26
C PHE A 629 0.60 22.36 16.23
N ALA A 630 1.16 23.20 15.36
CA ALA A 630 2.61 23.36 15.19
C ALA A 630 3.01 24.83 14.92
N PRO A 631 2.74 25.78 15.85
CA PRO A 631 2.93 27.20 15.57
C PRO A 631 4.38 27.53 15.24
N THR A 632 4.60 28.12 14.06
CA THR A 632 5.93 28.41 13.51
C THR A 632 5.84 29.53 12.45
N ARG A 633 6.98 29.92 11.90
CA ARG A 633 7.14 31.07 11.00
C ARG A 633 8.19 30.78 9.92
N LEU A 634 7.96 31.27 8.71
CA LEU A 634 8.99 31.36 7.68
C LEU A 634 9.87 32.58 7.97
N VAL A 635 11.17 32.40 7.77
CA VAL A 635 12.18 33.47 7.83
C VAL A 635 12.82 33.54 6.46
N VAL A 636 12.28 34.41 5.60
CA VAL A 636 12.62 34.49 4.19
C VAL A 636 13.72 35.53 3.97
N THR A 637 14.73 35.17 3.19
CA THR A 637 15.82 36.03 2.74
C THR A 637 15.98 35.90 1.23
N PHE A 638 16.51 36.95 0.60
CA PHE A 638 16.73 37.02 -0.85
C PHE A 638 18.22 37.18 -1.12
N GLU A 639 18.71 36.53 -2.17
CA GLU A 639 20.07 36.69 -2.68
C GLU A 639 20.27 38.11 -3.27
N ARG A 640 21.50 38.61 -3.18
CA ARG A 640 21.91 39.97 -3.59
C ARG A 640 23.23 40.00 -4.35
N ASP A 641 24.14 39.06 -4.05
CA ASP A 641 25.54 39.11 -4.49
C ASP A 641 25.88 38.00 -5.49
N ASP A 642 25.28 36.81 -5.33
CA ASP A 642 25.50 35.65 -6.20
C ASP A 642 24.48 35.56 -7.37
N PRO A 643 24.73 34.75 -8.42
CA PRO A 643 23.80 34.53 -9.52
C PRO A 643 22.39 34.15 -9.05
N GLY A 644 21.39 34.81 -9.62
CA GLY A 644 19.98 34.71 -9.22
C GLY A 644 19.57 35.64 -8.08
N ALA A 645 20.37 36.69 -7.85
CA ALA A 645 20.07 37.83 -6.98
C ALA A 645 18.81 38.60 -7.39
N PHE A 646 18.25 39.33 -6.42
CA PHE A 646 17.19 40.32 -6.62
C PHE A 646 17.76 41.73 -6.47
N ALA A 647 17.31 42.66 -7.32
CA ALA A 647 17.69 44.07 -7.20
C ALA A 647 17.12 44.70 -5.91
N GLU A 648 17.79 45.71 -5.34
CA GLU A 648 17.39 46.26 -4.03
C GLU A 648 16.00 46.91 -4.04
N ASP A 649 15.65 47.57 -5.15
CA ASP A 649 14.34 48.15 -5.43
C ASP A 649 13.28 47.07 -5.65
N GLU A 650 13.61 45.98 -6.34
CA GLU A 650 12.75 44.82 -6.50
C GLU A 650 12.38 44.20 -5.14
N ILE A 651 13.36 44.00 -4.25
CA ILE A 651 13.14 43.42 -2.91
C ILE A 651 12.13 44.24 -2.10
N ALA A 652 12.13 45.58 -2.24
CA ALA A 652 11.14 46.44 -1.58
C ALA A 652 9.71 46.18 -2.08
N GLY A 653 9.53 45.86 -3.36
CA GLY A 653 8.25 45.48 -3.98
C GLY A 653 7.81 44.02 -3.73
N LEU A 654 8.72 43.14 -3.32
CA LEU A 654 8.40 41.72 -3.06
C LEU A 654 7.56 41.48 -1.81
N VAL A 655 7.59 42.37 -0.80
CA VAL A 655 6.99 42.10 0.52
C VAL A 655 5.66 42.83 0.68
N VAL A 656 4.55 42.09 0.58
CA VAL A 656 3.21 42.67 0.74
C VAL A 656 2.87 42.75 2.22
N LYS A 657 2.68 43.98 2.73
CA LYS A 657 2.28 44.28 4.11
C LYS A 657 0.86 44.85 4.18
N ASP A 658 0.16 44.59 5.28
CA ASP A 658 -1.12 45.24 5.56
C ASP A 658 -0.96 46.64 6.19
N LYS A 659 -2.09 47.30 6.49
CA LYS A 659 -2.12 48.64 7.12
C LYS A 659 -1.49 48.69 8.52
N SER A 660 -1.26 47.54 9.18
CA SER A 660 -0.58 47.43 10.47
C SER A 660 0.91 47.10 10.34
N GLY A 661 1.40 46.91 9.10
CA GLY A 661 2.78 46.51 8.82
C GLY A 661 3.04 45.00 8.90
N LYS A 662 2.02 44.17 9.18
CA LYS A 662 2.16 42.70 9.17
C LYS A 662 2.35 42.22 7.73
N VAL A 663 3.31 41.32 7.50
CA VAL A 663 3.50 40.67 6.20
C VAL A 663 2.35 39.71 5.93
N ILE A 664 1.63 39.93 4.82
CA ILE A 664 0.46 39.14 4.39
C ILE A 664 0.68 38.37 3.08
N GLY A 665 1.79 38.63 2.38
CA GLY A 665 2.15 37.91 1.16
C GLY A 665 3.53 38.27 0.61
N LEU A 666 3.92 37.54 -0.42
CA LEU A 666 5.13 37.77 -1.21
C LEU A 666 4.76 37.88 -2.69
N ASN A 667 5.27 38.88 -3.40
CA ASN A 667 5.03 39.05 -4.83
C ASN A 667 6.03 38.24 -5.68
N LEU A 668 6.08 36.91 -5.45
CA LEU A 668 6.94 36.02 -6.22
C LEU A 668 6.31 35.66 -7.59
N PRO A 669 7.13 35.36 -8.63
CA PRO A 669 6.64 35.03 -9.97
C PRO A 669 5.54 33.96 -10.01
N HIS A 670 4.39 34.35 -10.54
CA HIS A 670 3.19 33.50 -10.62
C HIS A 670 3.30 32.32 -11.58
N ARG A 671 4.27 32.33 -12.51
CA ARG A 671 4.59 31.21 -13.40
C ARG A 671 6.02 30.76 -13.10
N SER A 672 6.16 29.70 -12.31
CA SER A 672 7.46 29.28 -11.77
C SER A 672 7.65 27.77 -11.65
N VAL A 673 8.90 27.34 -11.82
CA VAL A 673 9.39 26.05 -11.33
C VAL A 673 10.11 26.31 -10.00
N LEU A 674 9.77 25.58 -8.95
CA LEU A 674 10.39 25.70 -7.63
C LEU A 674 11.25 24.47 -7.34
N ILE A 675 12.52 24.70 -7.05
CA ILE A 675 13.47 23.68 -6.61
C ILE A 675 14.02 24.00 -5.21
N ALA A 676 14.32 22.96 -4.44
CA ALA A 676 14.92 23.10 -3.11
C ALA A 676 15.81 21.91 -2.72
N ASN A 677 16.67 22.11 -1.72
CA ASN A 677 17.32 21.02 -0.99
C ASN A 677 16.30 20.27 -0.11
N HIS A 678 16.58 19.00 0.23
CA HIS A 678 15.63 18.16 0.98
C HIS A 678 16.20 17.68 2.34
N GLN A 679 15.83 18.39 3.41
CA GLN A 679 16.35 18.22 4.77
C GLN A 679 15.37 17.48 5.71
N VAL A 680 14.06 17.73 5.62
CA VAL A 680 13.04 17.11 6.49
C VAL A 680 11.78 16.70 5.73
N TYR A 681 10.99 15.75 6.26
CA TYR A 681 9.78 15.26 5.57
C TYR A 681 8.72 16.35 5.34
N ALA A 682 8.81 17.46 6.07
CA ALA A 682 7.91 18.61 5.97
C ALA A 682 8.35 19.67 4.92
N ASP A 683 9.45 19.50 4.18
CA ASP A 683 9.90 20.53 3.21
C ASP A 683 8.82 20.83 2.16
N TRP A 684 8.14 19.81 1.61
CA TRP A 684 7.03 20.00 0.66
C TRP A 684 5.85 20.75 1.27
N TRP A 685 5.62 20.60 2.57
CA TRP A 685 4.56 21.28 3.32
C TRP A 685 4.91 22.77 3.43
N TYR A 686 6.12 23.09 3.89
CA TYR A 686 6.56 24.47 4.05
C TYR A 686 6.75 25.19 2.69
N ALA A 687 7.17 24.48 1.64
CA ALA A 687 7.18 25.01 0.28
C ALA A 687 5.77 25.36 -0.22
N TRP A 688 4.74 24.57 0.14
CA TRP A 688 3.35 24.92 -0.16
C TRP A 688 2.82 26.05 0.73
N CYS A 689 3.29 26.16 1.98
CA CYS A 689 3.03 27.36 2.79
C CYS A 689 3.64 28.63 2.16
N LEU A 690 4.84 28.55 1.56
CA LEU A 690 5.43 29.66 0.81
C LEU A 690 4.55 30.07 -0.40
N THR A 691 4.00 29.11 -1.15
CA THR A 691 3.09 29.42 -2.28
C THR A 691 1.72 29.92 -1.83
N TYR A 692 1.30 29.68 -0.58
CA TYR A 692 0.12 30.33 0.00
C TYR A 692 0.34 31.84 0.14
N PHE A 693 1.47 32.24 0.74
CA PHE A 693 1.87 33.65 0.83
C PHE A 693 2.18 34.26 -0.54
N SER A 694 2.64 33.47 -1.51
CA SER A 694 2.85 33.90 -2.90
C SER A 694 1.58 33.95 -3.77
N GLY A 695 0.42 33.55 -3.23
CA GLY A 695 -0.85 33.54 -3.96
C GLY A 695 -1.06 32.36 -4.92
N THR A 696 -0.04 31.53 -5.19
CA THR A 696 -0.09 30.43 -6.18
C THR A 696 -0.46 29.05 -5.62
N HIS A 697 -0.69 28.90 -4.31
CA HIS A 697 -1.06 27.63 -3.65
C HIS A 697 -2.17 26.80 -4.30
N ARG A 698 -3.08 27.43 -5.06
CA ARG A 698 -4.20 26.78 -5.78
C ARG A 698 -3.77 26.10 -7.08
N ASP A 699 -2.60 26.48 -7.59
CA ASP A 699 -2.04 26.14 -8.89
C ASP A 699 -0.67 25.44 -8.77
N VAL A 700 -0.44 24.82 -7.62
CA VAL A 700 0.72 23.99 -7.31
C VAL A 700 0.62 22.62 -7.99
N PHE A 701 1.72 22.13 -8.54
CA PHE A 701 1.86 20.77 -9.05
C PHE A 701 3.19 20.18 -8.57
N ILE A 702 3.15 19.01 -7.92
CA ILE A 702 4.32 18.43 -7.25
C ILE A 702 4.69 17.10 -7.92
N VAL A 703 6.00 16.85 -8.08
CA VAL A 703 6.52 15.53 -8.46
C VAL A 703 6.67 14.65 -7.22
N LEU A 704 6.01 13.49 -7.21
CA LEU A 704 5.88 12.60 -6.06
C LEU A 704 6.27 11.16 -6.42
N LYS A 705 6.69 10.37 -5.40
CA LYS A 705 6.90 8.93 -5.56
C LYS A 705 5.58 8.23 -5.88
N LYS A 706 5.55 7.37 -6.91
CA LYS A 706 4.34 6.68 -7.43
C LYS A 706 3.54 5.90 -6.39
N SER A 707 4.18 5.42 -5.32
CA SER A 707 3.49 4.75 -4.21
C SER A 707 2.60 5.69 -3.37
N LEU A 708 2.83 7.01 -3.39
CA LEU A 708 2.08 7.96 -2.56
C LEU A 708 0.64 8.18 -3.03
N LYS A 709 0.32 7.90 -4.30
CA LYS A 709 -1.06 7.97 -4.81
C LYS A 709 -2.02 7.00 -4.10
N TRP A 710 -1.47 5.98 -3.45
CA TRP A 710 -2.20 4.94 -2.73
C TRP A 710 -2.32 5.20 -1.22
N VAL A 711 -1.83 6.34 -0.71
CA VAL A 711 -2.06 6.71 0.69
C VAL A 711 -3.57 6.99 0.88
N PRO A 712 -4.27 6.33 1.82
CA PRO A 712 -5.68 6.58 2.06
C PRO A 712 -5.97 8.05 2.34
N ILE A 713 -7.12 8.56 1.89
CA ILE A 713 -7.57 9.95 2.03
C ILE A 713 -6.65 10.94 1.26
N VAL A 714 -5.41 11.14 1.70
CA VAL A 714 -4.49 12.16 1.15
C VAL A 714 -4.08 11.83 -0.29
N GLY A 715 -3.80 10.56 -0.61
CA GLY A 715 -3.41 10.13 -1.95
C GLY A 715 -4.54 10.21 -2.99
N TRP A 716 -5.80 10.27 -2.54
CA TRP A 716 -6.96 10.53 -3.41
C TRP A 716 -6.97 12.00 -3.83
N GLY A 717 -6.89 12.91 -2.86
CA GLY A 717 -6.77 14.35 -3.12
C GLY A 717 -5.56 14.70 -4.00
N MET A 718 -4.40 14.09 -3.75
CA MET A 718 -3.21 14.27 -4.60
C MET A 718 -3.43 13.84 -6.06
N GLN A 719 -4.25 12.81 -6.32
CA GLN A 719 -4.61 12.40 -7.69
C GLN A 719 -5.58 13.41 -8.34
N PHE A 720 -6.59 13.88 -7.60
CA PHE A 720 -7.48 14.95 -8.05
C PHE A 720 -6.73 16.27 -8.34
N PHE A 721 -5.73 16.61 -7.53
CA PHE A 721 -4.86 17.78 -7.73
C PHE A 721 -3.94 17.71 -8.96
N ASN A 722 -3.98 16.60 -9.72
CA ASN A 722 -3.19 16.34 -10.92
C ASN A 722 -1.66 16.33 -10.66
N PHE A 723 -1.22 15.89 -9.48
CA PHE A 723 0.20 15.69 -9.18
C PHE A 723 0.84 14.60 -10.05
N ILE A 724 2.17 14.69 -10.22
CA ILE A 724 2.92 13.83 -11.12
C ILE A 724 3.59 12.70 -10.32
N PHE A 725 3.11 11.47 -10.53
CA PHE A 725 3.53 10.29 -9.78
C PHE A 725 4.55 9.43 -10.52
N LEU A 726 5.82 9.47 -10.10
CA LEU A 726 6.94 8.81 -10.77
C LEU A 726 7.48 7.60 -9.97
N ALA A 727 7.78 6.50 -10.65
CA ALA A 727 8.39 5.30 -10.09
C ALA A 727 9.86 5.50 -9.67
N ARG A 728 10.49 6.61 -10.09
CA ARG A 728 11.93 6.92 -10.01
C ARG A 728 12.77 6.09 -10.99
N SER A 729 12.19 5.75 -12.14
CA SER A 729 12.89 5.09 -13.24
C SER A 729 12.51 5.77 -14.56
N TRP A 730 13.50 6.38 -15.22
CA TRP A 730 13.30 7.14 -16.46
C TRP A 730 12.56 6.31 -17.52
N ALA A 731 12.94 5.04 -17.70
CA ALA A 731 12.34 4.12 -18.66
C ALA A 731 10.84 3.90 -18.44
N SER A 732 10.36 3.84 -17.18
CA SER A 732 8.93 3.67 -16.89
C SER A 732 8.15 4.98 -16.80
N ASP A 733 8.85 6.09 -16.52
CA ASP A 733 8.24 7.37 -16.14
C ASP A 733 8.16 8.38 -17.30
N ARG A 734 9.05 8.27 -18.30
CA ARG A 734 9.21 9.27 -19.37
C ARG A 734 7.91 9.66 -20.08
N LEU A 735 7.19 8.69 -20.67
CA LEU A 735 5.97 8.96 -21.45
C LEU A 735 4.85 9.59 -20.60
N TYR A 736 4.75 9.19 -19.33
CA TYR A 736 3.79 9.74 -18.39
C TYR A 736 4.14 11.18 -17.98
N LEU A 737 5.43 11.44 -17.72
CA LEU A 737 5.94 12.77 -17.40
C LEU A 737 5.73 13.75 -18.58
N VAL A 738 6.05 13.35 -19.81
CA VAL A 738 5.78 14.11 -21.05
C VAL A 738 4.31 14.52 -21.11
N LYS A 739 3.40 13.55 -21.02
CA LYS A 739 1.95 13.80 -21.14
C LYS A 739 1.44 14.77 -20.07
N LYS A 740 1.98 14.71 -18.84
CA LYS A 740 1.62 15.64 -17.76
C LYS A 740 2.20 17.04 -17.97
N LEU A 741 3.48 17.17 -18.34
CA LEU A 741 4.10 18.46 -18.61
C LEU A 741 3.46 19.18 -19.81
N ALA A 742 3.14 18.46 -20.88
CA ALA A 742 2.43 18.98 -22.04
C ALA A 742 1.06 19.57 -21.68
N PHE A 743 0.29 18.87 -20.84
CA PHE A 743 -0.99 19.34 -20.31
C PHE A 743 -0.84 20.63 -19.48
N LEU A 744 0.18 20.68 -18.60
CA LEU A 744 0.45 21.89 -17.80
C LEU A 744 0.88 23.08 -18.68
N GLY A 745 1.72 22.84 -19.69
CA GLY A 745 2.14 23.85 -20.67
C GLY A 745 0.96 24.43 -21.43
N HIS A 746 0.14 23.58 -22.05
CA HIS A 746 -1.08 24.03 -22.75
C HIS A 746 -2.04 24.80 -21.84
N HIS A 747 -2.25 24.38 -20.59
CA HIS A 747 -3.16 25.06 -19.68
C HIS A 747 -2.67 26.47 -19.30
N ALA A 748 -1.37 26.62 -19.03
CA ALA A 748 -0.74 27.91 -18.70
C ALA A 748 -0.52 28.82 -19.94
N GLU A 749 -0.60 28.26 -21.14
CA GLU A 749 -0.57 28.98 -22.42
C GLU A 749 -1.96 29.53 -22.78
N GLN A 750 -2.99 28.69 -22.69
CA GLN A 750 -4.37 29.03 -23.05
C GLN A 750 -5.12 29.88 -22.01
N SER A 751 -4.63 29.92 -20.77
CA SER A 751 -5.25 30.68 -19.69
C SER A 751 -4.19 31.45 -18.91
N ASP A 752 -4.54 32.66 -18.46
CA ASP A 752 -3.66 33.47 -17.60
C ASP A 752 -3.68 32.98 -16.14
N THR A 753 -3.66 31.66 -15.95
CA THR A 753 -3.57 31.05 -14.62
C THR A 753 -2.12 31.00 -14.15
N PRO A 754 -1.89 31.20 -12.84
CA PRO A 754 -0.61 30.87 -12.23
C PRO A 754 -0.21 29.40 -12.46
N LEU A 755 1.08 29.11 -12.35
CA LEU A 755 1.65 27.77 -12.37
C LEU A 755 2.80 27.73 -11.37
N THR A 756 2.77 26.82 -10.39
CA THR A 756 3.95 26.54 -9.56
C THR A 756 4.29 25.05 -9.57
N PHE A 757 5.32 24.68 -10.31
CA PHE A 757 5.77 23.29 -10.45
C PHE A 757 6.92 22.98 -9.48
N ILE A 758 6.68 22.15 -8.46
CA ILE A 758 7.64 21.84 -7.39
C ILE A 758 8.34 20.51 -7.66
N LEU A 759 9.68 20.54 -7.66
CA LEU A 759 10.54 19.36 -7.86
C LEU A 759 11.76 19.42 -6.93
N TYR A 760 12.12 18.28 -6.33
CA TYR A 760 13.34 18.14 -5.50
C TYR A 760 14.40 17.32 -6.26
N PRO A 761 15.46 17.94 -6.81
CA PRO A 761 16.48 17.23 -7.60
C PRO A 761 17.24 16.14 -6.84
N GLU A 762 17.34 16.22 -5.51
CA GLU A 762 17.90 15.14 -4.67
C GLU A 762 17.09 13.84 -4.74
N GLY A 763 15.79 13.92 -5.06
CA GLY A 763 14.87 12.78 -5.18
C GLY A 763 14.52 12.05 -3.87
N THR A 764 15.23 12.37 -2.78
CA THR A 764 15.07 11.83 -1.43
C THR A 764 15.74 12.76 -0.42
N LEU A 765 15.52 12.51 0.87
CA LEU A 765 16.10 13.26 1.99
C LEU A 765 17.55 12.89 2.28
N VAL A 766 18.29 13.81 2.86
CA VAL A 766 19.56 13.54 3.55
C VAL A 766 19.31 12.72 4.83
N SER A 767 19.90 11.53 4.92
CA SER A 767 19.86 10.67 6.10
C SER A 767 21.13 9.80 6.20
N SER A 768 21.26 9.06 7.31
CA SER A 768 22.28 8.02 7.52
C SER A 768 22.39 7.03 6.36
N ASP A 769 21.27 6.75 5.70
CA ASP A 769 21.16 5.67 4.72
C ASP A 769 21.40 6.20 3.29
N THR A 770 20.96 7.44 3.01
CA THR A 770 21.06 8.05 1.68
C THR A 770 22.40 8.73 1.46
N LYS A 771 23.02 9.29 2.51
CA LYS A 771 24.28 10.03 2.39
C LYS A 771 25.45 9.15 1.89
N PRO A 772 25.65 7.90 2.38
CA PRO A 772 26.66 7.00 1.82
C PRO A 772 26.42 6.61 0.36
N ILE A 773 25.16 6.59 -0.08
CA ILE A 773 24.80 6.30 -1.48
C ILE A 773 25.13 7.51 -2.37
N SER A 774 24.86 8.75 -1.91
CA SER A 774 25.31 9.98 -2.58
C SER A 774 26.82 10.01 -2.72
N LYS A 775 27.55 9.74 -1.64
CA LYS A 775 29.03 9.71 -1.63
C LYS A 775 29.61 8.71 -2.64
N LYS A 776 29.13 7.45 -2.64
CA LYS A 776 29.54 6.44 -3.62
C LYS A 776 29.23 6.86 -5.07
N TYR A 777 28.14 7.60 -5.28
CA TYR A 777 27.81 8.14 -6.59
C TYR A 777 28.75 9.30 -6.98
N ALA A 778 29.11 10.17 -6.04
CA ALA A 778 30.08 11.26 -6.23
C ALA A 778 31.45 10.71 -6.66
N GLU A 779 31.96 9.74 -5.91
CA GLU A 779 33.20 8.99 -6.19
C GLU A 779 33.16 8.35 -7.60
N LYS A 780 32.04 7.72 -7.97
CA LYS A 780 31.86 7.08 -9.29
C LYS A 780 31.94 8.08 -10.46
N ILE A 781 31.48 9.32 -10.29
CA ILE A 781 31.47 10.33 -11.35
C ILE A 781 32.62 11.35 -11.23
N GLY A 782 33.58 11.13 -10.33
CA GLY A 782 34.77 11.97 -10.20
C GLY A 782 34.50 13.37 -9.64
N VAL A 783 33.48 13.55 -8.80
CA VAL A 783 33.14 14.85 -8.18
C VAL A 783 33.21 14.81 -6.66
N HIS A 784 33.33 15.98 -6.04
CA HIS A 784 33.21 16.10 -4.59
C HIS A 784 31.77 15.77 -4.14
N ASP A 785 31.62 15.02 -3.05
CA ASP A 785 30.33 14.90 -2.36
C ASP A 785 30.04 16.20 -1.61
N MET A 786 28.76 16.49 -1.40
CA MET A 786 28.35 17.63 -0.57
C MET A 786 28.57 17.30 0.93
N MET A 787 28.48 18.25 1.85
CA MET A 787 28.53 17.95 3.30
C MET A 787 27.13 17.84 3.91
N HIS A 788 26.23 18.76 3.58
CA HIS A 788 24.91 18.92 4.21
C HIS A 788 23.72 18.51 3.31
N THR A 789 23.97 18.29 2.02
CA THR A 789 22.96 17.92 1.00
C THR A 789 23.31 16.60 0.30
N LEU A 790 22.40 16.04 -0.51
CA LEU A 790 22.72 14.98 -1.48
C LEU A 790 23.06 15.58 -2.85
N LEU A 791 23.79 14.82 -3.69
CA LEU A 791 23.99 15.22 -5.09
C LEU A 791 22.66 15.24 -5.88
N PRO A 792 22.41 16.30 -6.67
CA PRO A 792 21.17 16.44 -7.43
C PRO A 792 21.13 15.50 -8.65
N ARG A 793 19.92 15.21 -9.13
CA ARG A 793 19.62 14.51 -10.38
C ARG A 793 19.03 15.51 -11.38
N SER A 794 19.71 15.68 -12.51
CA SER A 794 19.40 16.67 -13.54
C SER A 794 18.25 16.28 -14.46
N THR A 795 18.22 15.02 -14.93
CA THR A 795 17.39 14.56 -16.05
C THR A 795 15.92 15.00 -15.96
N GLY A 796 15.27 14.79 -14.79
CA GLY A 796 13.87 15.16 -14.60
C GLY A 796 13.63 16.68 -14.61
N LEU A 797 14.57 17.47 -14.10
CA LEU A 797 14.48 18.93 -14.07
C LEU A 797 14.74 19.52 -15.47
N GLN A 798 15.85 19.15 -16.12
CA GLN A 798 16.20 19.65 -17.46
C GLN A 798 15.06 19.38 -18.45
N TYR A 799 14.54 18.16 -18.43
CA TYR A 799 13.44 17.76 -19.31
C TYR A 799 12.14 18.53 -19.03
N SER A 800 11.84 18.80 -17.76
CA SER A 800 10.68 19.63 -17.39
C SER A 800 10.83 21.06 -17.87
N LEU A 801 12.03 21.66 -17.72
CA LEU A 801 12.30 23.02 -18.17
C LEU A 801 12.24 23.14 -19.70
N ARG A 802 12.87 22.22 -20.44
CA ARG A 802 12.80 22.16 -21.91
C ARG A 802 11.37 21.97 -22.43
N THR A 803 10.50 21.28 -21.69
CA THR A 803 9.10 21.07 -22.10
C THR A 803 8.22 22.30 -21.83
N LEU A 804 8.47 23.02 -20.73
CA LEU A 804 7.61 24.14 -20.28
C LEU A 804 8.07 25.50 -20.83
N SER A 805 9.38 25.76 -20.90
CA SER A 805 9.92 27.08 -21.25
C SER A 805 9.51 27.59 -22.65
N PRO A 806 9.46 26.77 -23.73
CA PRO A 806 9.06 27.25 -25.05
C PRO A 806 7.61 27.77 -25.12
N ARG A 807 6.74 27.24 -24.26
CA ARG A 807 5.31 27.60 -24.18
C ARG A 807 5.00 28.68 -23.16
N ILE A 808 5.93 28.93 -22.23
CA ILE A 808 5.76 29.91 -21.16
C ILE A 808 7.02 30.80 -21.14
N PRO A 809 7.12 31.81 -22.02
CA PRO A 809 8.31 32.67 -22.11
C PRO A 809 8.62 33.45 -20.83
N SER A 810 7.63 33.62 -19.94
CA SER A 810 7.75 34.27 -18.64
C SER A 810 8.09 33.32 -17.48
N LEU A 811 8.39 32.04 -17.75
CA LEU A 811 8.65 31.03 -16.72
C LEU A 811 9.95 31.33 -15.96
N GLN A 812 9.84 31.44 -14.63
CA GLN A 812 10.98 31.68 -13.73
C GLN A 812 11.34 30.43 -12.93
N LEU A 813 12.62 30.24 -12.63
CA LEU A 813 13.08 29.22 -11.68
C LEU A 813 13.28 29.86 -10.31
N ILE A 814 12.53 29.41 -9.31
CA ILE A 814 12.68 29.80 -7.92
C ILE A 814 13.52 28.73 -7.21
N ASP A 815 14.73 29.09 -6.83
CA ASP A 815 15.67 28.20 -6.18
C ASP A 815 15.76 28.52 -4.68
N VAL A 816 15.26 27.61 -3.84
CA VAL A 816 15.11 27.82 -2.40
C VAL A 816 16.13 26.97 -1.62
N THR A 817 16.89 27.58 -0.72
CA THR A 817 17.71 26.88 0.26
C THR A 817 17.00 26.91 1.61
N VAL A 818 16.63 25.74 2.12
CA VAL A 818 15.87 25.58 3.37
C VAL A 818 16.79 25.07 4.47
N ALA A 819 16.75 25.72 5.64
CA ALA A 819 17.45 25.30 6.84
C ALA A 819 16.58 25.40 8.10
N TYR A 820 16.92 24.61 9.12
CA TYR A 820 16.18 24.52 10.37
C TYR A 820 17.13 24.69 11.57
N PRO A 821 16.79 25.52 12.56
CA PRO A 821 17.61 25.70 13.76
C PRO A 821 17.58 24.45 14.65
N GLY A 822 18.60 24.27 15.47
CA GLY A 822 18.70 23.15 16.44
C GLY A 822 19.18 21.81 15.86
N ILE A 823 19.42 21.72 14.56
CA ILE A 823 20.16 20.60 13.96
C ILE A 823 21.66 20.95 14.03
N PRO A 824 22.53 20.11 14.63
CA PRO A 824 23.96 20.35 14.65
C PRO A 824 24.60 20.07 13.27
N PRO A 825 25.82 20.58 12.99
CA PRO A 825 26.58 20.22 11.80
C PRO A 825 26.68 18.70 11.61
N LEU A 826 26.50 18.23 10.37
CA LEU A 826 26.43 16.81 9.99
C LEU A 826 25.26 16.01 10.62
N GLY A 827 24.35 16.65 11.35
CA GLY A 827 23.12 16.06 11.85
C GLY A 827 22.08 15.86 10.76
N TYR A 828 21.28 14.79 10.87
CA TYR A 828 20.17 14.54 9.96
C TYR A 828 18.89 15.18 10.49
N GLY A 829 18.20 16.00 9.67
CA GLY A 829 16.99 16.69 10.10
C GLY A 829 15.87 15.77 10.60
N GLN A 830 15.85 14.52 10.15
CA GLN A 830 14.92 13.49 10.60
C GLN A 830 15.08 13.08 12.07
N ASP A 831 16.27 13.22 12.63
CA ASP A 831 16.52 12.93 14.05
C ASP A 831 15.83 13.98 14.96
N TYR A 832 15.45 15.14 14.42
CA TYR A 832 14.92 16.29 15.15
C TYR A 832 13.48 16.64 14.77
N TYR A 833 13.13 16.56 13.48
CA TYR A 833 11.90 17.10 12.91
C TYR A 833 11.19 16.09 11.99
N THR A 834 10.46 15.16 12.61
CA THR A 834 9.46 14.31 11.93
C THR A 834 8.08 14.95 11.95
N LEU A 835 7.17 14.54 11.05
CA LEU A 835 5.77 14.98 11.09
C LEU A 835 5.10 14.68 12.45
N ARG A 836 5.46 13.57 13.11
CA ARG A 836 5.01 13.24 14.47
C ARG A 836 5.53 14.26 15.48
N SER A 837 6.83 14.54 15.49
CA SER A 837 7.44 15.55 16.37
C SER A 837 6.76 16.91 16.24
N ILE A 838 6.59 17.37 14.99
CA ILE A 838 6.08 18.70 14.66
C ILE A 838 4.63 18.84 15.14
N PHE A 839 3.73 17.94 14.71
CA PHE A 839 2.29 18.12 14.87
C PHE A 839 1.67 17.37 16.05
N PHE A 840 2.14 16.15 16.36
CA PHE A 840 1.55 15.31 17.41
C PHE A 840 2.16 15.64 18.77
N ASP A 841 3.49 15.59 18.84
CA ASP A 841 4.25 15.87 20.07
C ASP A 841 4.33 17.39 20.35
N ARG A 842 3.88 18.23 19.39
CA ARG A 842 3.81 19.70 19.43
C ARG A 842 5.17 20.39 19.61
N ILE A 843 6.19 19.84 18.97
CA ILE A 843 7.56 20.36 18.94
C ILE A 843 7.94 20.67 17.48
N PRO A 844 7.44 21.79 16.91
CA PRO A 844 7.86 22.28 15.61
C PRO A 844 9.26 22.93 15.67
N PRO A 845 9.92 23.13 14.51
CA PRO A 845 11.01 24.10 14.44
C PRO A 845 10.47 25.51 14.78
N PRO A 846 11.18 26.33 15.59
CA PRO A 846 10.74 27.68 15.97
C PRO A 846 10.74 28.69 14.79
N SER A 847 11.45 28.35 13.71
CA SER A 847 11.45 29.05 12.43
C SER A 847 11.94 28.11 11.33
N ILE A 848 11.42 28.29 10.11
CA ILE A 848 11.91 27.65 8.90
C ILE A 848 12.62 28.74 8.08
N HIS A 849 13.93 28.61 7.91
CA HIS A 849 14.72 29.62 7.21
C HIS A 849 14.78 29.27 5.73
N MET A 850 14.40 30.21 4.87
CA MET A 850 14.35 30.05 3.42
C MET A 850 15.15 31.15 2.74
N HIS A 851 16.19 30.78 2.00
CA HIS A 851 16.94 31.68 1.14
C HIS A 851 16.51 31.50 -0.31
N ILE A 852 16.07 32.57 -0.97
CA ILE A 852 15.47 32.51 -2.30
C ILE A 852 16.39 33.17 -3.33
N ARG A 853 16.61 32.45 -4.44
CA ARG A 853 17.18 32.94 -5.70
C ARG A 853 16.14 32.81 -6.81
N ARG A 854 16.21 33.67 -7.84
CA ARG A 854 15.37 33.60 -9.04
C ARG A 854 16.25 33.59 -10.28
N PHE A 855 15.93 32.72 -11.25
CA PHE A 855 16.54 32.73 -12.58
C PHE A 855 15.47 32.81 -13.68
N ASP A 856 15.70 33.61 -14.71
CA ASP A 856 14.96 33.58 -15.96
C ASP A 856 15.37 32.33 -16.74
N ILE A 857 14.43 31.39 -16.94
CA ILE A 857 14.75 30.06 -17.51
C ILE A 857 15.19 30.16 -18.97
N ALA A 858 14.71 31.15 -19.72
CA ALA A 858 15.04 31.32 -21.13
C ALA A 858 16.41 32.00 -21.34
N LYS A 859 16.95 32.69 -20.32
CA LYS A 859 18.17 33.51 -20.43
C LYS A 859 19.34 33.00 -19.59
N GLU A 860 19.08 32.50 -18.38
CA GLU A 860 20.10 32.27 -17.36
C GLU A 860 20.32 30.78 -17.01
N VAL A 861 19.42 29.90 -17.47
CA VAL A 861 19.50 28.45 -17.23
C VAL A 861 19.92 27.76 -18.54
N PRO A 862 21.00 26.96 -18.56
CA PRO A 862 21.51 26.32 -19.78
C PRO A 862 20.66 25.10 -20.14
N ILE A 863 19.41 25.33 -20.54
CA ILE A 863 18.46 24.28 -20.92
C ILE A 863 18.75 23.68 -22.30
N GLY A 864 19.58 24.34 -23.12
CA GLY A 864 19.97 23.94 -24.48
C GLY A 864 19.08 24.53 -25.58
N ASP A 865 19.37 24.23 -26.85
CA ASP A 865 18.58 24.70 -27.99
C ASP A 865 17.19 24.04 -28.00
N VAL A 866 16.18 24.86 -27.72
CA VAL A 866 14.75 24.50 -27.76
C VAL A 866 14.02 25.16 -28.94
N SER A 867 14.73 25.82 -29.88
CA SER A 867 14.11 26.43 -31.06
C SER A 867 13.55 25.40 -32.04
N LYS A 868 14.10 24.18 -32.03
CA LYS A 868 13.71 23.05 -32.89
C LYS A 868 12.64 22.14 -32.30
N SER A 869 12.25 22.33 -31.04
CA SER A 869 11.10 21.60 -30.48
C SER A 869 9.81 22.23 -30.98
N ASP A 870 9.13 21.59 -31.94
CA ASP A 870 7.75 21.94 -32.26
C ASP A 870 6.89 21.76 -31.01
N PRO A 871 6.33 22.83 -30.43
CA PRO A 871 5.49 22.71 -29.23
C PRO A 871 4.29 21.80 -29.47
N ASN A 872 3.79 21.72 -30.71
CA ASN A 872 2.55 21.04 -31.07
C ASN A 872 2.74 19.53 -31.39
N SER A 873 3.97 19.03 -31.50
CA SER A 873 4.26 17.65 -31.96
C SER A 873 4.03 16.54 -30.91
N ILE A 874 3.05 16.71 -30.00
CA ILE A 874 2.84 15.82 -28.85
C ILE A 874 1.69 14.83 -29.15
N PRO A 875 1.77 13.53 -28.77
CA PRO A 875 0.87 12.50 -29.29
C PRO A 875 -0.61 12.69 -28.99
N ASN A 876 -1.42 12.80 -30.04
CA ASN A 876 -2.88 12.72 -30.00
C ASN A 876 -3.36 11.25 -29.82
N GLY A 877 -2.86 10.55 -28.80
CA GLY A 877 -3.33 9.23 -28.35
C GLY A 877 -3.15 8.04 -29.31
N SER A 878 -2.75 8.27 -30.57
CA SER A 878 -2.49 7.23 -31.56
C SER A 878 -1.05 6.69 -31.46
N ALA A 879 -0.88 5.37 -31.62
CA ALA A 879 0.38 4.66 -31.44
C ALA A 879 1.40 4.84 -32.59
N GLN A 880 1.30 5.93 -33.37
CA GLN A 880 2.08 6.17 -34.59
C GLN A 880 2.60 7.60 -34.76
N SER A 881 2.37 8.51 -33.81
CA SER A 881 3.04 9.81 -33.84
C SER A 881 4.44 9.70 -33.23
N SER A 882 5.46 9.88 -34.06
CA SER A 882 6.83 10.14 -33.63
C SER A 882 6.88 11.50 -32.94
N ALA A 883 6.54 11.54 -31.65
CA ALA A 883 6.89 12.66 -30.80
C ALA A 883 8.41 12.81 -30.87
N LEU A 884 8.88 13.92 -31.45
CA LEU A 884 10.29 14.12 -31.76
C LEU A 884 11.13 13.91 -30.49
N GLU A 885 11.89 12.82 -30.52
CA GLU A 885 12.97 12.55 -29.59
C GLU A 885 14.05 13.59 -29.83
N ILE A 886 13.91 14.73 -29.16
CA ILE A 886 15.07 15.51 -28.77
C ILE A 886 15.67 14.79 -27.57
N ASP A 887 16.37 13.70 -27.86
CA ASP A 887 17.46 13.26 -27.00
C ASP A 887 18.35 14.48 -26.81
N VAL A 888 18.46 14.93 -25.56
CA VAL A 888 19.21 16.14 -25.24
C VAL A 888 20.66 15.88 -25.60
N PRO A 889 21.29 16.68 -26.49
CA PRO A 889 22.69 16.54 -26.84
C PRO A 889 23.56 16.40 -25.59
N GLU A 890 24.53 15.48 -25.63
CA GLU A 890 25.26 15.09 -24.43
C GLU A 890 26.09 16.25 -23.86
N ASP A 891 26.48 17.22 -24.69
CA ASP A 891 27.09 18.50 -24.32
C ASP A 891 26.11 19.45 -23.60
N GLU A 892 24.88 19.62 -24.11
CA GLU A 892 23.83 20.41 -23.43
C GLU A 892 23.44 19.78 -22.08
N LYS A 893 23.41 18.45 -22.01
CA LYS A 893 23.20 17.68 -20.79
C LYS A 893 24.36 17.86 -19.80
N GLN A 894 25.62 17.80 -20.25
CA GLN A 894 26.78 18.07 -19.39
C GLN A 894 26.81 19.52 -18.87
N ALA A 895 26.46 20.50 -19.70
CA ALA A 895 26.37 21.90 -19.30
C ALA A 895 25.31 22.11 -18.20
N PHE A 896 24.13 21.50 -18.36
CA PHE A 896 23.07 21.55 -17.34
C PHE A 896 23.45 20.78 -16.06
N ASP A 897 24.08 19.61 -16.17
CA ASP A 897 24.61 18.84 -15.04
C ASP A 897 25.62 19.66 -14.22
N ALA A 898 26.54 20.36 -14.88
CA ALA A 898 27.52 21.23 -14.23
C ALA A 898 26.85 22.44 -13.54
N TRP A 899 25.94 23.12 -14.24
CA TRP A 899 25.18 24.26 -13.70
C TRP A 899 24.35 23.86 -12.47
N LEU A 900 23.62 22.73 -12.53
CA LEU A 900 22.79 22.26 -11.41
C LEU A 900 23.64 21.80 -10.23
N ARG A 901 24.78 21.15 -10.50
CA ARG A 901 25.76 20.78 -9.46
C ARG A 901 26.32 22.01 -8.76
N GLN A 902 26.64 23.08 -9.49
CA GLN A 902 27.07 24.34 -8.88
C GLN A 902 25.97 24.93 -7.98
N ARG A 903 24.69 24.91 -8.38
CA ARG A 903 23.59 25.33 -7.49
C ARG A 903 23.56 24.53 -6.18
N TRP A 904 23.91 23.24 -6.19
CA TRP A 904 24.04 22.44 -4.97
C TRP A 904 25.31 22.75 -4.14
N VAL A 905 26.44 23.07 -4.77
CA VAL A 905 27.62 23.61 -4.06
C VAL A 905 27.27 24.91 -3.33
N ASP A 906 26.55 25.82 -4.00
CA ASP A 906 26.10 27.07 -3.40
C ASP A 906 25.19 26.81 -2.18
N LYS A 907 24.22 25.88 -2.32
CA LYS A 907 23.33 25.45 -1.24
C LYS A 907 24.08 24.87 -0.05
N ASP A 908 25.08 24.02 -0.30
CA ASP A 908 25.84 23.38 0.77
C ASP A 908 26.68 24.39 1.55
N ARG A 909 27.28 25.37 0.85
CA ARG A 909 27.95 26.53 1.41
C ARG A 909 26.98 27.42 2.22
N PHE A 910 25.76 27.64 1.74
CA PHE A 910 24.72 28.37 2.49
C PHE A 910 24.26 27.62 3.75
N MET A 911 24.11 26.29 3.68
CA MET A 911 23.82 25.44 4.84
C MET A 911 24.94 25.53 5.89
N GLN A 912 26.21 25.43 5.47
CA GLN A 912 27.36 25.60 6.35
C GLN A 912 27.35 26.98 7.03
N ARG A 913 27.18 28.07 6.26
CA ARG A 913 27.11 29.44 6.80
C ARG A 913 25.95 29.60 7.79
N PHE A 914 24.80 29.01 7.51
CA PHE A 914 23.65 29.04 8.42
C PHE A 914 23.93 28.28 9.73
N LEU A 915 24.60 27.13 9.67
CA LEU A 915 25.00 26.37 10.85
C LEU A 915 26.03 27.13 11.70
N ASP A 916 26.93 27.89 11.06
CA ASP A 916 27.98 28.66 11.74
C ASP A 916 27.49 29.99 12.33
N THR A 917 26.49 30.64 11.70
CA THR A 917 26.10 32.04 12.00
C THR A 917 24.61 32.26 12.29
N GLY A 918 23.75 31.28 12.02
CA GLY A 918 22.29 31.45 12.02
C GLY A 918 21.74 32.27 10.83
N SER A 919 22.60 32.65 9.86
CA SER A 919 22.26 33.48 8.71
C SER A 919 22.77 32.88 7.39
N PHE A 920 22.06 33.18 6.30
CA PHE A 920 22.53 32.86 4.94
C PHE A 920 23.37 33.98 4.31
N SER A 921 23.26 35.22 4.81
CA SER A 921 24.00 36.37 4.27
C SER A 921 25.47 36.35 4.72
N PRO A 922 26.44 36.71 3.85
CA PRO A 922 27.84 36.86 4.24
C PRO A 922 28.11 38.15 5.03
N SER A 923 27.18 39.12 5.04
CA SER A 923 27.37 40.41 5.68
C SER A 923 27.41 40.28 7.21
N PRO A 924 28.35 40.95 7.91
CA PRO A 924 28.33 41.03 9.37
C PRO A 924 27.12 41.81 9.90
N ASN A 925 26.52 42.68 9.08
CA ASN A 925 25.26 43.38 9.35
C ASN A 925 24.24 42.97 8.26
N PRO A 926 23.60 41.79 8.37
CA PRO A 926 22.61 41.36 7.41
C PRO A 926 21.33 42.20 7.54
N LEU A 927 20.70 42.53 6.42
CA LEU A 927 19.39 43.18 6.43
C LEU A 927 18.33 42.27 7.08
N PRO A 928 17.33 42.84 7.78
CA PRO A 928 16.36 42.07 8.54
C PRO A 928 15.57 41.12 7.62
N PRO A 929 15.47 39.82 7.97
CA PRO A 929 14.76 38.85 7.15
C PRO A 929 13.26 39.11 7.19
N VAL A 930 12.55 38.67 6.14
CA VAL A 930 11.09 38.77 6.05
C VAL A 930 10.49 37.64 6.88
N VAL A 931 10.00 37.98 8.07
CA VAL A 931 9.36 37.03 8.98
C VAL A 931 7.86 36.93 8.68
N ILE A 932 7.41 35.72 8.35
CA ILE A 932 6.01 35.43 7.99
C ILE A 932 5.47 34.36 8.94
N PRO A 933 4.54 34.67 9.86
CA PRO A 933 3.91 33.66 10.70
C PRO A 933 3.04 32.72 9.84
N LEU A 934 3.08 31.41 10.10
CA LEU A 934 2.23 30.43 9.40
C LEU A 934 0.80 30.46 9.95
N GLU A 935 0.08 31.53 9.61
CA GLU A 935 -1.30 31.80 9.99
C GLU A 935 -2.15 32.10 8.75
N LEU A 936 -3.44 31.77 8.80
CA LEU A 936 -4.39 32.17 7.76
C LEU A 936 -4.53 33.69 7.71
N ARG A 937 -4.59 34.26 6.51
CA ARG A 937 -4.79 35.71 6.29
C ARG A 937 -6.11 36.18 6.90
N HIS A 938 -7.17 35.38 6.78
CA HIS A 938 -8.49 35.71 7.29
C HIS A 938 -9.15 34.53 8.01
N ARG A 939 -9.89 34.80 9.10
CA ARG A 939 -10.64 33.77 9.84
C ARG A 939 -11.68 33.01 9.00
N ARG A 940 -12.14 33.58 7.88
CA ARG A 940 -13.07 32.94 6.94
C ARG A 940 -12.45 31.73 6.23
N GLU A 941 -11.13 31.76 6.00
CA GLU A 941 -10.42 30.65 5.36
C GLU A 941 -10.36 29.38 6.21
N ILE A 942 -10.74 29.45 7.50
CA ILE A 942 -11.00 28.26 8.31
C ILE A 942 -12.12 27.44 7.67
N LEU A 943 -13.20 28.07 7.18
CA LEU A 943 -14.29 27.35 6.52
C LEU A 943 -13.87 26.80 5.14
N ASP A 944 -13.07 27.57 4.40
CA ASP A 944 -12.50 27.13 3.13
C ASP A 944 -11.57 25.91 3.31
N ALA A 945 -10.76 25.87 4.37
CA ALA A 945 -9.86 24.76 4.68
C ALA A 945 -10.56 23.41 4.89
N PHE A 946 -11.86 23.41 5.23
CA PHE A 946 -12.71 22.22 5.34
C PHE A 946 -13.70 22.08 4.18
N CYS A 947 -13.58 22.85 3.08
CA CYS A 947 -14.52 22.82 1.95
C CYS A 947 -16.02 22.89 2.36
N PHE A 948 -16.39 23.69 3.37
CA PHE A 948 -17.79 23.74 3.84
C PHE A 948 -18.72 24.30 2.75
N PHE A 949 -19.44 23.40 2.07
CA PHE A 949 -20.17 23.68 0.83
C PHE A 949 -21.26 24.74 0.95
N ILE A 950 -22.05 24.74 2.02
CA ILE A 950 -23.23 25.61 2.11
C ILE A 950 -22.81 27.09 2.20
N PRO A 951 -21.88 27.50 3.09
CA PRO A 951 -21.33 28.86 3.05
C PRO A 951 -20.51 29.17 1.80
N ALA A 952 -19.76 28.20 1.25
CA ALA A 952 -18.90 28.41 0.09
C ALA A 952 -19.70 28.63 -1.21
N ILE A 953 -20.79 27.87 -1.44
CA ILE A 953 -21.70 28.07 -2.57
C ILE A 953 -22.43 29.40 -2.42
N ALA A 954 -22.98 29.70 -1.24
CA ALA A 954 -23.64 30.99 -0.98
C ALA A 954 -22.67 32.18 -1.18
N GLY A 955 -21.45 32.07 -0.66
CA GLY A 955 -20.40 33.08 -0.82
C GLY A 955 -19.87 33.22 -2.25
N TRP A 956 -19.80 32.12 -3.01
CA TRP A 956 -19.41 32.12 -4.42
C TRP A 956 -20.50 32.76 -5.29
N ILE A 957 -21.77 32.36 -5.12
CA ILE A 957 -22.96 32.98 -5.75
C ILE A 957 -22.99 34.48 -5.43
N TRP A 958 -22.80 34.85 -4.16
CA TRP A 958 -22.73 36.25 -3.72
C TRP A 958 -21.57 37.02 -4.38
N SER A 959 -20.38 36.41 -4.48
CA SER A 959 -19.24 37.05 -5.14
C SER A 959 -19.46 37.27 -6.64
N LYS A 960 -20.17 36.34 -7.31
CA LYS A 960 -20.56 36.44 -8.71
C LYS A 960 -21.67 37.48 -8.93
N HIS A 961 -22.66 37.57 -8.05
CA HIS A 961 -23.70 38.60 -8.12
C HIS A 961 -23.20 40.00 -7.78
N ARG A 962 -22.25 40.14 -6.85
CA ARG A 962 -21.69 41.45 -6.49
C ARG A 962 -21.03 42.16 -7.69
N ASN A 963 -20.35 41.40 -8.56
CA ASN A 963 -19.73 41.92 -9.79
C ASN A 963 -20.73 42.08 -10.96
N PHE A 964 -22.04 41.96 -10.68
CA PHE A 964 -23.14 42.17 -11.65
C PHE A 964 -24.08 43.29 -11.20
N ILE A 965 -23.87 43.84 -10.00
CA ILE A 965 -24.68 44.88 -9.34
C ILE A 965 -23.82 46.14 -9.03
N ALA A 966 -22.49 46.02 -9.15
CA ALA A 966 -21.52 47.10 -9.17
C ALA A 966 -20.77 47.06 -10.51
#